data_AF-A0A432UVH4-F1
#
_entry.id   AF-A0A432UVH4-F1
#
_cell.length_a   1.000
_cell.length_b   1.000
_cell.length_c   1.000
_cell.angle_alpha   90.00
_cell.angle_beta   90.00
_cell.angle_gamma   90.00
#
_symmetry.space_group_name_H-M   'P 1'
#
loop_
_entity.id
_entity.type
_entity.pdbx_description
1 polymer ?
#
loop_
_entity_poly.entity_id
_entity_poly.type
_entity_poly.pdbx_seq_one_letter_code
_entity_poly.pdbx_strand_id
1 'polypeptide(L)'
;MHLLSIMVLLMWQLRPLQGDNRSCLHRFLILTALLGGILGPASGNAKSKTVDPLANTPVAQAQHLEKQQNYQQAMDMYLLTAKKLTPDRRGKWRTKAAEMALRAGNITQASKIVEDTDQSQLETLPLARLRVVAAHIARSNRDYEQTIQLLNFPRESLPLGMKKEILSLLDEAQQKTGNKRAHTAILIERYSLGDDNSDRLWNELMALEVQDLTHWFGETNDQLERGWVELAYVAKTSPSKEALNNTLHKWQQIYPRHPANQNRLEAVRNQQRIVPGALNQVAVLLPTTGPLNHLANVIVDGIMAAKFNLPDIQMEVRFYDTNAQQDIYTLYEQAVFEGAELVIGPMSKPLVDILATSPLTAPVLSLNYGNNQELYNPNLYQFALLPEDEARQIADRIMQDGLSQIGLVIPDSPWGERIAQAFNDRSMELGGTVVTTAKYGTQSRDFSAVIERAFEPSEEEGNGAGAEAIFLVAAPQQARILKPLLKYHYLGELPTYATSHVYAGPLSNNYDRDLNGLIFSEIPWMLLDDTDANRDNGLPQAEELDELTRRHPRLFAFGYDSLQLAANLHNLVQSVDAQHEGLTGNLYIDNHNHIHRRLGMAYFKRGKPVMLSLPLSSSPNTEAALPTATSPVNEKPTAGQ
;
A
#
# COMPACT_ATOMS: atom_id res chain seq x y z
N MET A 1 20.69 31.34 36.68
CA MET A 1 21.28 30.09 37.24
C MET A 1 21.28 30.03 38.79
N HIS A 2 20.29 30.58 39.51
CA HIS A 2 20.30 30.54 41.00
C HIS A 2 19.03 30.03 41.71
N LEU A 3 18.00 29.58 40.98
CA LEU A 3 16.79 28.99 41.59
C LEU A 3 16.67 27.45 41.40
N LEU A 4 17.14 26.88 40.28
CA LEU A 4 17.13 25.42 40.09
C LEU A 4 18.05 24.69 41.10
N SER A 5 19.18 25.28 41.47
CA SER A 5 20.19 24.63 42.34
C SER A 5 19.68 24.31 43.75
N ILE A 6 18.58 24.95 44.20
CA ILE A 6 17.97 24.71 45.51
C ILE A 6 16.93 23.58 45.43
N MET A 7 16.18 23.45 44.34
CA MET A 7 15.24 22.33 44.14
C MET A 7 15.94 20.97 44.06
N VAL A 8 17.09 20.90 43.39
CA VAL A 8 17.84 19.64 43.23
C VAL A 8 18.35 19.11 44.58
N LEU A 9 18.74 19.98 45.52
CA LEU A 9 19.21 19.57 46.85
C LEU A 9 18.09 18.92 47.70
N LEU A 10 16.86 19.40 47.58
CA LEU A 10 15.72 18.94 48.38
C LEU A 10 15.13 17.60 47.91
N MET A 11 15.33 17.22 46.64
CA MET A 11 14.82 15.95 46.10
C MET A 11 15.72 14.73 46.38
N TRP A 12 16.91 14.91 46.95
CA TRP A 12 17.93 13.86 47.03
C TRP A 12 18.06 13.16 48.41
N GLN A 13 17.19 13.45 49.39
CA GLN A 13 17.31 12.92 50.77
C GLN A 13 16.18 12.02 51.29
N LEU A 14 15.20 11.59 50.47
CA LEU A 14 14.13 10.68 50.92
C LEU A 14 13.90 9.45 50.01
N ARG A 15 14.75 8.43 50.22
CA ARG A 15 14.56 6.99 50.02
C ARG A 15 15.26 6.27 51.18
N PRO A 16 15.04 4.96 51.46
CA PRO A 16 14.18 3.97 50.80
C PRO A 16 12.81 3.89 51.54
N LEU A 17 12.05 2.80 51.75
CA LEU A 17 12.19 1.34 51.53
C LEU A 17 10.77 0.73 51.29
N GLN A 18 10.68 -0.60 51.22
CA GLN A 18 9.46 -1.39 51.05
C GLN A 18 8.88 -1.82 52.41
N GLY A 19 7.55 -1.90 52.55
CA GLY A 19 6.95 -2.32 53.84
C GLY A 19 5.42 -2.24 53.96
N ASP A 20 4.70 -3.02 53.14
CA ASP A 20 3.27 -3.36 53.27
C ASP A 20 2.22 -2.20 53.27
N ASN A 21 0.94 -2.57 53.22
CA ASN A 21 -0.17 -1.71 52.82
C ASN A 21 -1.20 -1.51 53.97
N ARG A 22 -2.03 -0.46 53.88
CA ARG A 22 -3.12 -0.06 54.83
C ARG A 22 -2.70 0.70 56.11
N SER A 23 -2.29 1.98 56.00
CA SER A 23 -2.38 2.92 57.15
C SER A 23 -2.50 4.43 56.82
N CYS A 24 -2.21 4.88 55.59
CA CYS A 24 -2.13 6.32 55.28
C CYS A 24 -3.47 7.09 55.20
N LEU A 25 -4.63 6.42 55.11
CA LEU A 25 -5.92 7.08 54.81
C LEU A 25 -6.62 7.75 56.02
N HIS A 26 -5.94 7.90 57.16
CA HIS A 26 -6.55 8.37 58.43
C HIS A 26 -5.72 9.37 59.24
N ARG A 27 -4.65 9.96 58.68
CA ARG A 27 -3.76 10.91 59.40
C ARG A 27 -3.69 12.33 58.84
N PHE A 28 -4.61 12.73 57.96
CA PHE A 28 -4.63 14.08 57.37
C PHE A 28 -5.96 14.86 57.53
N LEU A 29 -6.88 14.37 58.38
CA LEU A 29 -8.25 14.89 58.47
C LEU A 29 -8.58 15.67 59.77
N ILE A 30 -7.62 15.83 60.70
CA ILE A 30 -7.86 16.49 62.00
C ILE A 30 -6.64 17.33 62.41
N LEU A 31 -6.48 18.56 61.88
CA LEU A 31 -5.61 19.59 62.49
C LEU A 31 -5.78 21.07 62.04
N THR A 32 -6.97 21.50 61.59
CA THR A 32 -7.30 22.94 61.42
C THR A 32 -8.75 23.27 61.83
N ALA A 33 -9.13 22.91 63.06
CA ALA A 33 -10.36 23.38 63.69
C ALA A 33 -10.18 23.61 65.19
N LEU A 34 -10.93 24.59 65.74
CA LEU A 34 -11.12 24.91 67.17
C LEU A 34 -9.95 25.56 67.95
N LEU A 35 -9.82 26.87 67.74
CA LEU A 35 -9.56 27.91 68.76
C LEU A 35 -10.36 29.14 68.31
N GLY A 36 -11.30 29.74 69.05
CA GLY A 36 -11.98 29.38 70.31
C GLY A 36 -13.28 30.21 70.46
N GLY A 37 -14.12 29.96 71.48
CA GLY A 37 -15.39 30.70 71.72
C GLY A 37 -15.22 32.19 72.07
N ILE A 38 -16.27 33.02 72.14
CA ILE A 38 -17.33 32.96 73.17
C ILE A 38 -18.66 33.66 72.72
N LEU A 39 -19.77 33.04 73.12
CA LEU A 39 -21.18 33.47 73.32
C LEU A 39 -21.71 34.85 72.85
N GLY A 40 -22.92 34.84 72.26
CA GLY A 40 -23.85 35.98 72.19
C GLY A 40 -24.96 35.86 71.11
N PRO A 41 -26.23 35.58 71.45
CA PRO A 41 -27.29 35.33 70.45
C PRO A 41 -28.30 36.49 70.28
N ALA A 42 -28.47 37.00 69.04
CA ALA A 42 -29.67 37.75 68.63
C ALA A 42 -29.86 37.81 67.10
N SER A 43 -31.13 37.95 66.71
CA SER A 43 -31.71 38.18 65.37
C SER A 43 -30.90 38.94 64.30
N GLY A 44 -30.76 38.29 63.14
CA GLY A 44 -31.10 38.78 61.79
C GLY A 44 -30.78 40.22 61.35
N ASN A 45 -30.02 40.34 60.26
CA ASN A 45 -30.56 40.93 59.02
C ASN A 45 -29.76 40.54 57.77
N ALA A 46 -30.40 40.58 56.59
CA ALA A 46 -29.71 40.30 55.33
C ALA A 46 -28.78 41.45 54.93
N LYS A 47 -27.58 41.14 54.43
CA LYS A 47 -26.75 42.06 53.65
C LYS A 47 -26.48 41.46 52.27
N SER A 48 -26.73 42.25 51.23
CA SER A 48 -26.62 41.81 49.84
C SER A 48 -25.17 41.46 49.49
N LYS A 49 -24.98 40.37 48.73
CA LYS A 49 -23.72 40.17 48.01
C LYS A 49 -23.65 41.22 46.89
N THR A 50 -22.65 42.10 46.96
CA THR A 50 -22.28 42.96 45.83
C THR A 50 -21.78 42.08 44.68
N VAL A 51 -22.47 42.13 43.55
CA VAL A 51 -22.07 41.45 42.31
C VAL A 51 -20.99 42.27 41.62
N ASP A 52 -19.97 41.61 41.08
CA ASP A 52 -18.92 42.24 40.27
C ASP A 52 -19.54 42.90 39.01
N PRO A 53 -19.38 44.22 38.79
CA PRO A 53 -19.94 44.91 37.63
C PRO A 53 -19.48 44.37 36.27
N LEU A 54 -18.34 43.69 36.19
CA LEU A 54 -17.81 43.14 34.92
C LEU A 54 -18.39 41.77 34.55
N ALA A 55 -19.00 41.05 35.50
CA ALA A 55 -19.53 39.70 35.28
C ALA A 55 -20.73 39.63 34.32
N ASN A 56 -21.45 40.74 34.12
CA ASN A 56 -22.72 40.79 33.37
C ASN A 56 -22.59 41.29 31.92
N THR A 57 -21.39 41.26 31.32
CA THR A 57 -21.27 41.57 29.89
C THR A 57 -21.70 40.36 29.02
N PRO A 58 -22.40 40.57 27.88
CA PRO A 58 -22.74 39.49 26.96
C PRO A 58 -21.53 38.68 26.47
N VAL A 59 -20.35 39.29 26.39
CA VAL A 59 -19.08 38.63 26.05
C VAL A 59 -18.61 37.69 27.16
N ALA A 60 -18.65 38.11 28.42
CA ALA A 60 -18.26 37.24 29.55
C ALA A 60 -19.20 36.03 29.65
N GLN A 61 -20.50 36.23 29.39
CA GLN A 61 -21.50 35.15 29.32
C GLN A 61 -21.22 34.21 28.14
N ALA A 62 -20.94 34.73 26.94
CA ALA A 62 -20.54 33.91 25.78
C ALA A 62 -19.27 33.08 26.05
N GLN A 63 -18.25 33.67 26.69
CA GLN A 63 -17.02 32.97 27.06
C GLN A 63 -17.22 31.90 28.15
N HIS A 64 -18.19 32.08 29.05
CA HIS A 64 -18.57 31.06 30.02
C HIS A 64 -19.26 29.88 29.31
N LEU A 65 -20.19 30.15 28.40
CA LEU A 65 -20.89 29.15 27.60
C LEU A 65 -19.92 28.39 26.67
N GLU A 66 -18.95 29.08 26.05
CA GLU A 66 -17.89 28.47 25.23
C GLU A 66 -17.03 27.49 26.05
N LYS A 67 -16.71 27.80 27.31
CA LYS A 67 -16.02 26.88 28.25
C LYS A 67 -16.88 25.70 28.69
N GLN A 68 -18.21 25.87 28.74
CA GLN A 68 -19.17 24.82 29.03
C GLN A 68 -19.58 24.00 27.78
N GLN A 69 -18.91 24.21 26.63
CA GLN A 69 -19.23 23.59 25.34
C GLN A 69 -20.66 23.87 24.82
N ASN A 70 -21.36 24.86 25.39
CA ASN A 70 -22.70 25.27 24.99
C ASN A 70 -22.62 26.27 23.82
N TYR A 71 -22.15 25.76 22.68
CA TYR A 71 -21.74 26.59 21.55
C TYR A 71 -22.90 27.37 20.90
N GLN A 72 -24.11 26.81 20.83
CA GLN A 72 -25.27 27.53 20.28
C GLN A 72 -25.60 28.79 21.10
N GLN A 73 -25.66 28.68 22.43
CA GLN A 73 -25.92 29.86 23.28
C GLN A 73 -24.72 30.83 23.30
N ALA A 74 -23.48 30.33 23.22
CA ALA A 74 -22.31 31.18 23.07
C ALA A 74 -22.35 32.00 21.77
N MET A 75 -22.75 31.37 20.65
CA MET A 75 -22.97 32.03 19.36
C MET A 75 -24.02 33.14 19.47
N ASP A 76 -25.20 32.85 20.03
CA ASP A 76 -26.27 33.85 20.18
C ASP A 76 -25.81 35.07 20.99
N MET A 77 -25.01 34.86 22.04
CA MET A 77 -24.47 35.93 22.88
C MET A 77 -23.36 36.74 22.18
N TYR A 78 -22.54 36.11 21.32
CA TYR A 78 -21.61 36.81 20.44
C TYR A 78 -22.34 37.61 19.34
N LEU A 79 -23.44 37.10 18.77
CA LEU A 79 -24.28 37.84 17.81
C LEU A 79 -25.01 39.02 18.48
N LEU A 80 -25.53 38.84 19.70
CA LEU A 80 -26.12 39.91 20.50
C LEU A 80 -25.10 41.02 20.80
N THR A 81 -23.84 40.66 21.03
CA THR A 81 -22.73 41.62 21.15
C THR A 81 -22.52 42.35 19.82
N ALA A 82 -22.40 41.62 18.72
CA ALA A 82 -22.21 42.17 17.37
C ALA A 82 -23.39 43.05 16.88
N LYS A 83 -24.59 42.92 17.46
CA LYS A 83 -25.74 43.78 17.15
C LYS A 83 -25.68 45.15 17.87
N LYS A 84 -24.88 45.28 18.94
CA LYS A 84 -24.74 46.52 19.73
C LYS A 84 -23.52 47.37 19.34
N LEU A 85 -22.79 46.97 18.30
CA LEU A 85 -21.51 47.58 17.90
C LEU A 85 -21.56 48.09 16.46
N THR A 86 -20.76 49.12 16.21
CA THR A 86 -20.52 49.73 14.90
C THR A 86 -19.84 48.75 13.92
N PRO A 87 -19.89 48.98 12.59
CA PRO A 87 -19.37 48.06 11.58
C PRO A 87 -17.89 47.66 11.80
N ASP A 88 -17.03 48.62 12.12
CA ASP A 88 -15.61 48.42 12.48
C ASP A 88 -15.40 47.42 13.63
N ARG A 89 -16.28 47.44 14.64
CA ARG A 89 -16.12 46.67 15.89
C ARG A 89 -16.90 45.37 15.93
N ARG A 90 -17.88 45.18 15.04
CA ARG A 90 -18.76 44.00 15.08
C ARG A 90 -18.19 42.76 14.39
N GLY A 91 -17.29 42.93 13.42
CA GLY A 91 -16.72 41.82 12.63
C GLY A 91 -16.01 40.76 13.47
N LYS A 92 -15.24 41.18 14.48
CA LYS A 92 -14.58 40.30 15.47
C LYS A 92 -15.56 39.40 16.23
N TRP A 93 -16.73 39.93 16.60
CA TRP A 93 -17.74 39.18 17.34
C TRP A 93 -18.62 38.32 16.43
N ARG A 94 -18.89 38.73 15.19
CA ARG A 94 -19.46 37.85 14.15
C ARG A 94 -18.53 36.68 13.84
N THR A 95 -17.23 36.91 13.70
CA THR A 95 -16.21 35.85 13.55
C THR A 95 -16.29 34.84 14.70
N LYS A 96 -16.37 35.33 15.95
CA LYS A 96 -16.54 34.46 17.12
C LYS A 96 -17.86 33.70 17.13
N ALA A 97 -18.96 34.31 16.66
CA ALA A 97 -20.22 33.61 16.48
C ALA A 97 -20.12 32.52 15.40
N ALA A 98 -19.49 32.78 14.25
CA ALA A 98 -19.29 31.78 13.20
C ALA A 98 -18.46 30.58 13.69
N GLU A 99 -17.40 30.82 14.47
CA GLU A 99 -16.62 29.76 15.13
C GLU A 99 -17.49 28.90 16.08
N MET A 100 -18.40 29.53 16.83
CA MET A 100 -19.31 28.79 17.72
C MET A 100 -20.40 28.04 16.94
N ALA A 101 -20.95 28.62 15.87
CA ALA A 101 -21.94 27.94 15.01
C ALA A 101 -21.35 26.68 14.35
N LEU A 102 -20.09 26.77 13.87
CA LEU A 102 -19.34 25.63 13.34
C LEU A 102 -19.14 24.55 14.41
N ARG A 103 -18.71 24.92 15.63
CA ARG A 103 -18.54 23.96 16.74
C ARG A 103 -19.87 23.36 17.24
N ALA A 104 -21.00 24.03 17.00
CA ALA A 104 -22.34 23.48 17.24
C ALA A 104 -22.82 22.52 16.14
N GLY A 105 -22.03 22.29 15.08
CA GLY A 105 -22.42 21.49 13.92
C GLY A 105 -23.36 22.21 12.96
N ASN A 106 -23.69 23.49 13.20
CA ASN A 106 -24.67 24.25 12.44
C ASN A 106 -24.01 24.98 11.26
N ILE A 107 -23.61 24.19 10.25
CA ILE A 107 -22.90 24.65 9.05
C ILE A 107 -23.68 25.78 8.33
N THR A 108 -24.99 25.64 8.18
CA THR A 108 -25.86 26.63 7.53
C THR A 108 -25.85 27.98 8.25
N GLN A 109 -25.90 27.98 9.59
CA GLN A 109 -25.80 29.22 10.37
C GLN A 109 -24.37 29.78 10.35
N ALA A 110 -23.34 28.93 10.35
CA ALA A 110 -21.95 29.36 10.23
C ALA A 110 -21.68 30.05 8.87
N SER A 111 -22.12 29.47 7.76
CA SER A 111 -22.00 30.05 6.41
C SER A 111 -22.66 31.41 6.34
N LYS A 112 -23.92 31.50 6.78
CA LYS A 112 -24.64 32.78 6.80
C LYS A 112 -23.93 33.86 7.62
N ILE A 113 -23.32 33.51 8.77
CA ILE A 113 -22.57 34.50 9.57
C ILE A 113 -21.26 34.91 8.88
N VAL A 114 -20.60 34.01 8.14
CA VAL A 114 -19.43 34.33 7.30
C VAL A 114 -19.82 35.29 6.17
N GLU A 115 -20.89 34.98 5.42
CA GLU A 115 -21.44 35.81 4.34
C GLU A 115 -21.85 37.21 4.83
N ASP A 116 -22.52 37.28 5.99
CA ASP A 116 -22.93 38.52 6.64
C ASP A 116 -21.75 39.41 7.10
N THR A 117 -20.51 38.88 7.16
CA THR A 117 -19.36 39.53 7.79
C THR A 117 -18.47 40.23 6.78
N ASP A 118 -18.54 41.56 6.77
CA ASP A 118 -17.58 42.42 6.08
C ASP A 118 -16.13 42.11 6.53
N GLN A 119 -15.35 41.60 5.59
CA GLN A 119 -13.95 41.22 5.80
C GLN A 119 -12.99 42.40 5.71
N SER A 120 -13.39 43.52 5.09
CA SER A 120 -12.52 44.68 4.84
C SER A 120 -12.10 45.42 6.11
N GLN A 121 -12.89 45.27 7.18
CA GLN A 121 -12.68 45.91 8.47
C GLN A 121 -12.04 44.97 9.52
N LEU A 122 -11.60 43.77 9.14
CA LEU A 122 -11.07 42.78 10.09
C LEU A 122 -9.57 42.91 10.33
N GLU A 123 -9.18 42.99 11.61
CA GLU A 123 -7.81 42.70 12.07
C GLU A 123 -7.34 41.32 11.57
N THR A 124 -6.04 41.13 11.36
CA THR A 124 -5.44 39.91 10.78
C THR A 124 -5.88 38.61 11.46
N LEU A 125 -5.96 38.58 12.79
CA LEU A 125 -6.29 37.36 13.54
C LEU A 125 -7.80 36.99 13.46
N PRO A 126 -8.75 37.94 13.63
CA PRO A 126 -10.14 37.75 13.22
C PRO A 126 -10.31 37.32 11.76
N LEU A 127 -9.62 37.95 10.80
CA LEU A 127 -9.71 37.57 9.38
C LEU A 127 -9.25 36.13 9.16
N ALA A 128 -8.12 35.72 9.76
CA ALA A 128 -7.64 34.35 9.72
C ALA A 128 -8.63 33.36 10.36
N ARG A 129 -9.24 33.70 11.52
CA ARG A 129 -10.30 32.87 12.13
C ARG A 129 -11.52 32.72 11.21
N LEU A 130 -11.96 33.79 10.55
CA LEU A 130 -13.12 33.73 9.65
C LEU A 130 -12.83 32.87 8.42
N ARG A 131 -11.63 33.00 7.84
CA ARG A 131 -11.18 32.15 6.72
C ARG A 131 -11.06 30.68 7.09
N VAL A 132 -10.58 30.36 8.29
CA VAL A 132 -10.56 28.97 8.79
C VAL A 132 -11.98 28.42 8.96
N VAL A 133 -12.93 29.20 9.47
CA VAL A 133 -14.34 28.78 9.56
C VAL A 133 -14.93 28.54 8.16
N ALA A 134 -14.67 29.44 7.21
CA ALA A 134 -15.09 29.27 5.81
C ALA A 134 -14.46 28.02 5.17
N ALA A 135 -13.19 27.73 5.45
CA ALA A 135 -12.48 26.55 4.93
C ALA A 135 -13.03 25.24 5.52
N HIS A 136 -13.40 25.20 6.81
CA HIS A 136 -14.12 24.06 7.39
C HIS A 136 -15.49 23.82 6.71
N ILE A 137 -16.20 24.89 6.34
CA ILE A 137 -17.48 24.81 5.61
C ILE A 137 -17.26 24.26 4.19
N ALA A 138 -16.30 24.81 3.44
CA ALA A 138 -15.94 24.33 2.11
C ALA A 138 -15.55 22.85 2.12
N ARG A 139 -14.68 22.45 3.06
CA ARG A 139 -14.29 21.05 3.29
C ARG A 139 -15.47 20.15 3.63
N SER A 140 -16.44 20.62 4.43
CA SER A 140 -17.66 19.84 4.74
C SER A 140 -18.54 19.60 3.50
N ASN A 141 -18.49 20.50 2.52
CA ASN A 141 -19.13 20.37 1.22
C ASN A 141 -18.26 19.60 0.19
N ARG A 142 -17.09 19.09 0.60
CA ARG A 142 -16.03 18.48 -0.25
C ARG A 142 -15.42 19.42 -1.30
N ASP A 143 -15.56 20.73 -1.11
CA ASP A 143 -14.92 21.75 -1.95
C ASP A 143 -13.48 22.00 -1.49
N TYR A 144 -12.59 21.12 -1.91
CA TYR A 144 -11.18 21.14 -1.51
C TYR A 144 -10.38 22.27 -2.20
N GLU A 145 -10.75 22.66 -3.41
CA GLU A 145 -10.16 23.82 -4.10
C GLU A 145 -10.47 25.13 -3.36
N GLN A 146 -11.73 25.38 -3.02
CA GLN A 146 -12.10 26.55 -2.22
C GLN A 146 -11.49 26.50 -0.82
N THR A 147 -11.32 25.30 -0.24
CA THR A 147 -10.59 25.11 1.03
C THR A 147 -9.13 25.58 0.92
N ILE A 148 -8.43 25.23 -0.16
CA ILE A 148 -7.06 25.69 -0.42
C ILE A 148 -7.01 27.21 -0.64
N GLN A 149 -7.90 27.75 -1.48
CA GLN A 149 -7.95 29.19 -1.80
C GLN A 149 -8.22 30.05 -0.56
N LEU A 150 -9.15 29.64 0.31
CA LEU A 150 -9.46 30.34 1.56
C LEU A 150 -8.29 30.35 2.56
N LEU A 151 -7.43 29.31 2.52
CA LEU A 151 -6.28 29.15 3.42
C LEU A 151 -4.95 29.64 2.83
N ASN A 152 -4.94 30.12 1.58
CA ASN A 152 -3.77 30.71 0.93
C ASN A 152 -3.52 32.14 1.42
N PHE A 153 -2.90 32.27 2.60
CA PHE A 153 -2.44 33.55 3.15
C PHE A 153 -1.23 33.37 4.10
N PRO A 154 -0.44 34.43 4.37
CA PRO A 154 0.73 34.37 5.25
C PRO A 154 0.36 33.92 6.67
N ARG A 155 1.16 33.02 7.25
CA ARG A 155 0.84 32.31 8.52
C ARG A 155 1.73 32.70 9.68
N GLU A 156 2.80 33.47 9.46
CA GLU A 156 3.99 33.52 10.32
C GLU A 156 3.66 34.08 11.70
N SER A 157 2.79 35.08 11.76
CA SER A 157 2.32 35.75 12.98
C SER A 157 1.17 35.04 13.71
N LEU A 158 0.66 33.92 13.19
CA LEU A 158 -0.49 33.21 13.77
C LEU A 158 -0.08 32.33 14.97
N PRO A 159 -0.97 32.13 15.97
CA PRO A 159 -0.72 31.21 17.08
C PRO A 159 -0.48 29.77 16.61
N LEU A 160 0.43 29.06 17.27
CA LEU A 160 0.86 27.70 16.87
C LEU A 160 -0.31 26.72 16.65
N GLY A 161 -1.31 26.73 17.54
CA GLY A 161 -2.50 25.87 17.39
C GLY A 161 -3.33 26.19 16.14
N MET A 162 -3.38 27.46 15.71
CA MET A 162 -4.02 27.85 14.46
C MET A 162 -3.18 27.47 13.24
N LYS A 163 -1.84 27.54 13.32
CA LYS A 163 -0.97 27.02 12.25
C LYS A 163 -1.22 25.53 12.02
N LYS A 164 -1.21 24.72 13.08
CA LYS A 164 -1.51 23.27 12.99
C LYS A 164 -2.93 22.99 12.47
N GLU A 165 -3.93 23.77 12.89
CA GLU A 165 -5.30 23.71 12.36
C GLU A 165 -5.36 23.98 10.85
N ILE A 166 -4.75 25.08 10.37
CA ILE A 166 -4.69 25.43 8.94
C ILE A 166 -3.96 24.35 8.13
N LEU A 167 -2.81 23.88 8.61
CA LEU A 167 -2.02 22.88 7.91
C LEU A 167 -2.69 21.51 7.86
N SER A 168 -3.51 21.15 8.86
CA SER A 168 -4.29 19.91 8.82
C SER A 168 -5.41 19.97 7.76
N LEU A 169 -6.01 21.15 7.56
CA LEU A 169 -7.00 21.39 6.49
C LEU A 169 -6.35 21.41 5.10
N LEU A 170 -5.18 22.02 4.96
CA LEU A 170 -4.41 22.01 3.71
C LEU A 170 -3.87 20.62 3.38
N ASP A 171 -3.45 19.83 4.38
CA ASP A 171 -2.98 18.46 4.22
C ASP A 171 -4.07 17.56 3.62
N GLU A 172 -5.29 17.59 4.18
CA GLU A 172 -6.45 16.89 3.62
C GLU A 172 -6.81 17.40 2.21
N ALA A 173 -6.87 18.71 2.01
CA ALA A 173 -7.31 19.28 0.75
C ALA A 173 -6.33 19.02 -0.41
N GLN A 174 -5.03 19.21 -0.21
CA GLN A 174 -4.01 18.93 -1.24
C GLN A 174 -3.92 17.42 -1.57
N GLN A 175 -4.16 16.54 -0.59
CA GLN A 175 -4.26 15.10 -0.84
C GLN A 175 -5.48 14.75 -1.70
N LYS A 176 -6.60 15.46 -1.51
CA LYS A 176 -7.86 15.22 -2.26
C LYS A 176 -7.91 15.87 -3.64
N THR A 177 -7.11 16.91 -3.89
CA THR A 177 -6.92 17.48 -5.25
C THR A 177 -5.77 16.81 -6.02
N GLY A 178 -4.99 15.94 -5.37
CA GLY A 178 -3.93 15.15 -6.02
C GLY A 178 -2.59 15.88 -6.24
N ASN A 179 -2.44 17.10 -5.72
CA ASN A 179 -1.20 17.87 -5.87
C ASN A 179 -0.10 17.36 -4.92
N LYS A 180 0.57 16.27 -5.31
CA LYS A 180 1.63 15.60 -4.53
C LYS A 180 2.68 16.56 -3.97
N ARG A 181 3.15 17.53 -4.75
CA ARG A 181 4.19 18.48 -4.33
C ARG A 181 3.68 19.43 -3.25
N ALA A 182 2.50 20.03 -3.44
CA ALA A 182 1.90 20.89 -2.42
C ALA A 182 1.53 20.11 -1.15
N HIS A 183 1.05 18.87 -1.29
CA HIS A 183 0.81 17.95 -0.17
C HIS A 183 2.10 17.69 0.63
N THR A 184 3.18 17.33 -0.06
CA THR A 184 4.49 17.06 0.57
C THR A 184 5.07 18.32 1.24
N ALA A 185 4.95 19.50 0.63
CA ALA A 185 5.37 20.76 1.25
C ALA A 185 4.62 21.07 2.56
N ILE A 186 3.31 20.80 2.62
CA ILE A 186 2.53 20.93 3.86
C ILE A 186 3.01 19.93 4.92
N LEU A 187 3.38 18.69 4.54
CA LEU A 187 3.98 17.73 5.47
C LEU A 187 5.34 18.21 6.01
N ILE A 188 6.15 18.91 5.20
CA ILE A 188 7.41 19.55 5.64
C ILE A 188 7.13 20.66 6.68
N GLU A 189 6.18 21.57 6.40
CA GLU A 189 5.80 22.63 7.37
C GLU A 189 5.27 22.02 8.67
N ARG A 190 4.40 21.00 8.59
CA ARG A 190 3.87 20.27 9.77
C ARG A 190 4.98 19.64 10.61
N TYR A 191 5.95 18.97 9.98
CA TYR A 191 7.09 18.37 10.70
C TYR A 191 7.93 19.43 11.42
N SER A 192 8.13 20.61 10.80
CA SER A 192 8.84 21.74 11.43
C SER A 192 8.18 22.25 12.72
N LEU A 193 6.85 22.07 12.85
CA LEU A 193 6.07 22.44 14.02
C LEU A 193 5.97 21.30 15.05
N GLY A 194 6.72 20.20 14.87
CA GLY A 194 6.69 19.03 15.73
C GLY A 194 5.36 18.28 15.68
N ASP A 195 4.82 18.07 14.47
CA ASP A 195 3.92 16.94 14.23
C ASP A 195 4.76 15.67 13.98
N ASP A 196 4.31 14.52 14.49
CA ASP A 196 4.96 13.24 14.20
C ASP A 196 4.40 12.65 12.91
N ASN A 197 4.86 13.21 11.78
CA ASN A 197 4.49 12.80 10.42
C ASN A 197 5.71 12.38 9.59
N SER A 198 6.83 12.05 10.25
CA SER A 198 8.14 11.97 9.59
C SER A 198 8.25 10.85 8.54
N ASP A 199 7.58 9.72 8.75
CA ASP A 199 7.56 8.59 7.80
C ASP A 199 6.54 8.81 6.68
N ARG A 200 5.39 9.46 6.94
CA ARG A 200 4.49 9.90 5.87
C ARG A 200 5.19 10.86 4.93
N LEU A 201 5.87 11.87 5.48
CA LEU A 201 6.67 12.82 4.70
C LEU A 201 7.73 12.09 3.86
N TRP A 202 8.41 11.10 4.42
CA TRP A 202 9.41 10.32 3.68
C TRP A 202 8.80 9.48 2.56
N ASN A 203 7.66 8.84 2.81
CA ASN A 203 6.98 8.01 1.81
C ASN A 203 6.45 8.85 0.64
N GLU A 204 5.86 10.03 0.89
CA GLU A 204 5.44 10.95 -0.17
C GLU A 204 6.65 11.46 -0.98
N LEU A 205 7.76 11.85 -0.33
CA LEU A 205 9.02 12.22 -1.01
C LEU A 205 9.59 11.07 -1.86
N MET A 206 9.53 9.83 -1.37
CA MET A 206 9.98 8.65 -2.10
C MET A 206 9.00 8.21 -3.22
N ALA A 207 7.77 8.74 -3.24
CA ALA A 207 6.77 8.53 -4.29
C ALA A 207 6.74 9.63 -5.38
N LEU A 208 7.68 10.59 -5.34
CA LEU A 208 7.95 11.57 -6.39
C LEU A 208 9.06 11.08 -7.34
N GLU A 209 9.02 11.48 -8.61
CA GLU A 209 10.07 11.09 -9.56
C GLU A 209 11.38 11.84 -9.33
N VAL A 210 12.51 11.25 -9.77
CA VAL A 210 13.83 11.90 -9.66
C VAL A 210 13.85 13.24 -10.42
N GLN A 211 13.08 13.34 -11.50
CA GLN A 211 12.88 14.59 -12.26
C GLN A 211 12.08 15.63 -11.45
N ASP A 212 11.00 15.23 -10.77
CA ASP A 212 10.19 16.11 -9.91
C ASP A 212 11.02 16.67 -8.74
N LEU A 213 11.81 15.80 -8.09
CA LEU A 213 12.71 16.19 -6.99
C LEU A 213 13.76 17.20 -7.48
N THR A 214 14.36 16.95 -8.65
CA THR A 214 15.35 17.87 -9.26
C THR A 214 14.72 19.22 -9.60
N HIS A 215 13.52 19.22 -10.17
CA HIS A 215 12.77 20.42 -10.51
C HIS A 215 12.37 21.24 -9.27
N TRP A 216 11.81 20.59 -8.24
CA TRP A 216 11.43 21.25 -6.98
C TRP A 216 12.66 21.86 -6.28
N PHE A 217 13.78 21.13 -6.21
CA PHE A 217 15.03 21.65 -5.63
C PHE A 217 15.52 22.93 -6.30
N GLY A 218 15.39 23.03 -7.63
CA GLY A 218 15.75 24.22 -8.41
C GLY A 218 14.83 25.42 -8.20
N GLU A 219 13.53 25.19 -7.96
CA GLU A 219 12.55 26.26 -7.78
C GLU A 219 12.42 26.78 -6.34
N THR A 220 12.43 25.89 -5.35
CA THR A 220 12.18 26.31 -3.96
C THR A 220 13.37 27.08 -3.40
N ASN A 221 13.09 28.08 -2.56
CA ASN A 221 14.11 28.85 -1.85
C ASN A 221 14.11 28.56 -0.34
N ASP A 222 13.20 27.72 0.16
CA ASP A 222 13.21 27.29 1.55
C ASP A 222 14.32 26.23 1.77
N GLN A 223 15.19 26.48 2.74
CA GLN A 223 16.30 25.60 3.10
C GLN A 223 15.82 24.28 3.76
N LEU A 224 14.63 24.28 4.37
CA LEU A 224 13.99 23.09 4.91
C LEU A 224 13.42 22.22 3.77
N GLU A 225 12.80 22.83 2.76
CA GLU A 225 12.37 22.06 1.57
C GLU A 225 13.58 21.52 0.81
N ARG A 226 14.60 22.35 0.52
CA ARG A 226 15.82 21.89 -0.16
C ARG A 226 16.50 20.74 0.57
N GLY A 227 16.65 20.82 1.89
CA GLY A 227 17.25 19.75 2.68
C GLY A 227 16.50 18.42 2.58
N TRP A 228 15.16 18.44 2.62
CA TRP A 228 14.33 17.25 2.46
C TRP A 228 14.34 16.68 1.05
N VAL A 229 14.20 17.53 0.03
CA VAL A 229 14.17 17.13 -1.39
C VAL A 229 15.54 16.60 -1.83
N GLU A 230 16.65 17.24 -1.41
CA GLU A 230 18.01 16.77 -1.67
C GLU A 230 18.28 15.44 -0.95
N LEU A 231 17.78 15.25 0.27
CA LEU A 231 17.93 13.97 0.98
C LEU A 231 17.18 12.82 0.28
N ALA A 232 15.98 13.08 -0.23
CA ALA A 232 15.21 12.10 -1.02
C ALA A 232 15.90 11.78 -2.36
N TYR A 233 16.41 12.80 -3.05
CA TYR A 233 17.22 12.62 -4.27
C TYR A 233 18.46 11.77 -3.98
N VAL A 234 19.25 12.12 -2.95
CA VAL A 234 20.46 11.39 -2.56
C VAL A 234 20.16 9.94 -2.16
N ALA A 235 19.03 9.68 -1.49
CA ALA A 235 18.58 8.33 -1.17
C ALA A 235 18.25 7.51 -2.44
N LYS A 236 17.62 8.12 -3.45
CA LYS A 236 17.27 7.46 -4.73
C LYS A 236 18.46 7.25 -5.67
N THR A 237 19.40 8.19 -5.76
CA THR A 237 20.43 8.20 -6.83
C THR A 237 21.82 7.77 -6.37
N SER A 238 22.00 7.30 -5.13
CA SER A 238 23.32 6.86 -4.64
C SER A 238 23.65 5.44 -5.13
N PRO A 239 24.75 5.24 -5.88
CA PRO A 239 25.06 3.93 -6.50
C PRO A 239 25.68 2.89 -5.56
N SER A 240 26.16 3.28 -4.38
CA SER A 240 26.72 2.37 -3.37
C SER A 240 26.59 2.94 -1.95
N LYS A 241 26.86 2.12 -0.93
CA LYS A 241 26.80 2.50 0.49
C LYS A 241 27.91 3.47 0.89
N GLU A 242 29.05 3.41 0.22
CA GLU A 242 30.16 4.33 0.34
C GLU A 242 29.80 5.67 -0.31
N ALA A 243 29.22 5.64 -1.52
CA ALA A 243 28.76 6.82 -2.22
C ALA A 243 27.64 7.55 -1.45
N LEU A 244 26.68 6.81 -0.90
CA LEU A 244 25.62 7.36 -0.04
C LEU A 244 26.23 7.97 1.23
N ASN A 245 27.04 7.23 2.00
CA ASN A 245 27.60 7.76 3.24
C ASN A 245 28.47 9.02 3.02
N ASN A 246 29.27 9.05 1.95
CA ASN A 246 30.05 10.23 1.57
C ASN A 246 29.16 11.41 1.18
N THR A 247 28.02 11.17 0.55
CA THR A 247 27.08 12.23 0.12
C THR A 247 26.23 12.73 1.28
N LEU A 248 25.72 11.83 2.12
CA LEU A 248 25.05 12.18 3.38
C LEU A 248 25.97 12.98 4.30
N HIS A 249 27.26 12.65 4.39
CA HIS A 249 28.19 13.44 5.21
C HIS A 249 28.36 14.88 4.68
N LYS A 250 28.38 15.09 3.36
CA LYS A 250 28.35 16.44 2.76
C LYS A 250 27.03 17.16 3.03
N TRP A 251 25.90 16.46 2.85
CA TRP A 251 24.56 16.97 3.15
C TRP A 251 24.47 17.43 4.61
N GLN A 252 25.04 16.69 5.57
CA GLN A 252 25.09 17.09 6.99
C GLN A 252 25.90 18.36 7.24
N GLN A 253 26.94 18.63 6.43
CA GLN A 253 27.73 19.87 6.50
C GLN A 253 26.97 21.08 5.91
N ILE A 254 26.15 20.86 4.87
CA ILE A 254 25.29 21.90 4.26
C ILE A 254 24.08 22.21 5.17
N TYR A 255 23.47 21.18 5.77
CA TYR A 255 22.23 21.27 6.54
C TYR A 255 22.40 20.88 8.04
N PRO A 256 23.34 21.48 8.80
CA PRO A 256 23.72 21.02 10.15
C PRO A 256 22.67 21.24 11.25
N ARG A 257 21.53 21.87 10.92
CA ARG A 257 20.39 22.08 11.83
C ARG A 257 19.07 21.49 11.30
N HIS A 258 19.11 20.81 10.15
CA HIS A 258 17.91 20.27 9.53
C HIS A 258 17.39 19.06 10.33
N PRO A 259 16.07 18.95 10.61
CA PRO A 259 15.55 18.01 11.61
C PRO A 259 15.73 16.53 11.22
N ALA A 260 15.86 16.23 9.92
CA ALA A 260 16.21 14.88 9.43
C ALA A 260 17.52 14.31 10.02
N ASN A 261 18.42 15.16 10.54
CA ASN A 261 19.65 14.73 11.25
C ASN A 261 19.39 13.87 12.50
N GLN A 262 18.17 13.85 13.04
CA GLN A 262 17.84 13.07 14.24
C GLN A 262 17.76 11.57 13.93
N ASN A 263 16.69 11.13 13.25
CA ASN A 263 16.44 9.70 13.01
C ASN A 263 16.50 9.32 11.53
N ARG A 264 16.22 10.24 10.60
CA ARG A 264 16.03 9.90 9.18
C ARG A 264 17.33 9.50 8.49
N LEU A 265 18.46 10.15 8.80
CA LEU A 265 19.74 9.82 8.13
C LEU A 265 20.18 8.37 8.37
N GLU A 266 19.90 7.81 9.55
CA GLU A 266 20.20 6.40 9.84
C GLU A 266 19.23 5.48 9.09
N ALA A 267 17.93 5.83 9.03
CA ALA A 267 16.98 5.12 8.19
C ALA A 267 17.40 5.12 6.71
N VAL A 268 17.90 6.23 6.16
CA VAL A 268 18.41 6.29 4.77
C VAL A 268 19.67 5.44 4.57
N ARG A 269 20.63 5.48 5.51
CA ARG A 269 21.83 4.59 5.49
C ARG A 269 21.50 3.11 5.54
N ASN A 270 20.36 2.76 6.14
CA ASN A 270 19.89 1.39 6.28
C ASN A 270 19.01 0.96 5.11
N GLN A 271 18.20 1.87 4.53
CA GLN A 271 17.32 1.59 3.38
C GLN A 271 18.07 1.19 2.10
N GLN A 272 19.34 1.54 1.97
CA GLN A 272 20.10 1.22 0.76
C GLN A 272 20.46 -0.27 0.69
N ARG A 273 19.83 -0.94 -0.28
CA ARG A 273 20.01 -2.33 -0.69
C ARG A 273 21.48 -2.71 -0.87
N ILE A 274 21.95 -3.75 -0.16
CA ILE A 274 23.28 -4.33 -0.37
C ILE A 274 23.12 -5.63 -1.14
N VAL A 275 23.66 -5.68 -2.36
CA VAL A 275 23.76 -6.91 -3.17
C VAL A 275 25.14 -6.95 -3.82
N PRO A 276 25.94 -8.02 -3.66
CA PRO A 276 27.21 -8.19 -4.36
C PRO A 276 27.01 -8.26 -5.88
N GLY A 277 27.90 -7.63 -6.66
CA GLY A 277 27.83 -7.63 -8.14
C GLY A 277 28.30 -8.92 -8.80
N ALA A 278 28.97 -9.80 -8.06
CA ALA A 278 29.31 -11.16 -8.44
C ALA A 278 29.25 -12.03 -7.18
N LEU A 279 28.90 -13.32 -7.33
CA LEU A 279 28.72 -14.26 -6.23
C LEU A 279 29.61 -15.50 -6.43
N ASN A 280 30.48 -15.74 -5.48
CA ASN A 280 31.34 -16.90 -5.34
C ASN A 280 30.66 -18.02 -4.54
N GLN A 281 29.84 -17.68 -3.53
CA GLN A 281 29.13 -18.66 -2.70
C GLN A 281 27.69 -18.23 -2.37
N VAL A 282 26.73 -19.10 -2.68
CA VAL A 282 25.32 -18.97 -2.31
C VAL A 282 24.90 -20.07 -1.35
N ALA A 283 24.11 -19.73 -0.33
CA ALA A 283 23.45 -20.70 0.53
C ALA A 283 21.98 -20.90 0.11
N VAL A 284 21.46 -22.11 0.25
CA VAL A 284 20.07 -22.46 -0.05
C VAL A 284 19.44 -23.06 1.20
N LEU A 285 18.53 -22.32 1.82
CA LEU A 285 17.82 -22.69 3.05
C LEU A 285 16.43 -23.23 2.66
N LEU A 286 16.30 -24.55 2.60
CA LEU A 286 15.07 -25.25 2.21
C LEU A 286 14.76 -26.42 3.15
N PRO A 287 13.48 -26.85 3.28
CA PRO A 287 13.10 -27.99 4.10
C PRO A 287 13.43 -29.32 3.38
N THR A 288 14.69 -29.73 3.42
CA THR A 288 15.20 -30.97 2.78
C THR A 288 14.91 -32.23 3.60
N THR A 289 14.22 -32.09 4.74
CA THR A 289 13.55 -33.18 5.45
C THR A 289 12.09 -32.85 5.75
N GLY A 290 11.34 -33.77 6.37
CA GLY A 290 9.95 -33.54 6.76
C GLY A 290 8.95 -33.57 5.58
N PRO A 291 7.72 -33.07 5.77
CA PRO A 291 6.61 -33.29 4.83
C PRO A 291 6.76 -32.56 3.48
N LEU A 292 7.45 -31.42 3.45
CA LEU A 292 7.62 -30.61 2.24
C LEU A 292 8.86 -30.97 1.40
N ASN A 293 9.70 -31.90 1.88
CA ASN A 293 10.92 -32.35 1.23
C ASN A 293 10.76 -32.65 -0.27
N HIS A 294 9.68 -33.37 -0.63
CA HIS A 294 9.38 -33.69 -2.03
C HIS A 294 9.19 -32.45 -2.93
N LEU A 295 8.62 -31.35 -2.42
CA LEU A 295 8.50 -30.09 -3.18
C LEU A 295 9.80 -29.28 -3.14
N ALA A 296 10.54 -29.33 -2.02
CA ALA A 296 11.84 -28.68 -1.89
C ALA A 296 12.87 -29.26 -2.88
N ASN A 297 12.88 -30.58 -3.09
CA ASN A 297 13.80 -31.23 -4.03
C ASN A 297 13.56 -30.80 -5.49
N VAL A 298 12.30 -30.60 -5.92
CA VAL A 298 12.02 -30.06 -7.26
C VAL A 298 12.59 -28.64 -7.45
N ILE A 299 12.60 -27.83 -6.37
CA ILE A 299 13.23 -26.51 -6.38
C ILE A 299 14.77 -26.65 -6.41
N VAL A 300 15.34 -27.62 -5.67
CA VAL A 300 16.78 -27.93 -5.70
C VAL A 300 17.22 -28.42 -7.10
N ASP A 301 16.45 -29.28 -7.76
CA ASP A 301 16.70 -29.72 -9.14
C ASP A 301 16.78 -28.51 -10.10
N GLY A 302 15.85 -27.57 -9.96
CA GLY A 302 15.85 -26.31 -10.72
C GLY A 302 17.09 -25.46 -10.46
N ILE A 303 17.44 -25.25 -9.18
CA ILE A 303 18.66 -24.52 -8.77
C ILE A 303 19.91 -25.18 -9.35
N MET A 304 20.00 -26.51 -9.31
CA MET A 304 21.15 -27.25 -9.84
C MET A 304 21.21 -27.20 -11.37
N ALA A 305 20.07 -27.25 -12.08
CA ALA A 305 20.02 -27.04 -13.53
C ALA A 305 20.48 -25.63 -13.92
N ALA A 306 20.04 -24.59 -13.18
CA ALA A 306 20.53 -23.22 -13.38
C ALA A 306 22.04 -23.10 -13.15
N LYS A 307 22.59 -23.82 -12.15
CA LYS A 307 24.02 -23.84 -11.87
C LYS A 307 24.84 -24.41 -13.02
N PHE A 308 24.39 -25.49 -13.66
CA PHE A 308 25.09 -26.04 -14.83
C PHE A 308 25.00 -25.13 -16.06
N ASN A 309 23.93 -24.34 -16.19
CA ASN A 309 23.77 -23.32 -17.24
C ASN A 309 24.49 -21.99 -16.97
N LEU A 310 25.30 -21.89 -15.91
CA LEU A 310 26.17 -20.74 -15.62
C LEU A 310 27.66 -21.13 -15.64
N PRO A 311 28.19 -21.73 -16.74
CA PRO A 311 29.50 -22.39 -16.75
C PRO A 311 30.70 -21.46 -16.49
N ASP A 312 30.58 -20.17 -16.83
CA ASP A 312 31.62 -19.16 -16.59
C ASP A 312 31.66 -18.66 -15.13
N ILE A 313 30.66 -19.00 -14.30
CA ILE A 313 30.55 -18.58 -12.90
C ILE A 313 30.85 -19.77 -11.98
N GLN A 314 32.01 -19.76 -11.31
CA GLN A 314 32.40 -20.79 -10.34
C GLN A 314 31.68 -20.63 -8.98
N MET A 315 30.35 -20.54 -9.00
CA MET A 315 29.52 -20.34 -7.82
C MET A 315 29.40 -21.63 -6.99
N GLU A 316 29.95 -21.65 -5.78
CA GLU A 316 29.63 -22.68 -4.80
C GLU A 316 28.17 -22.51 -4.33
N VAL A 317 27.45 -23.64 -4.16
CA VAL A 317 26.07 -23.64 -3.68
C VAL A 317 25.99 -24.66 -2.54
N ARG A 318 25.66 -24.20 -1.32
CA ARG A 318 25.53 -25.04 -0.12
C ARG A 318 24.08 -25.10 0.34
N PHE A 319 23.62 -26.28 0.75
CA PHE A 319 22.24 -26.53 1.16
C PHE A 319 22.14 -26.72 2.67
N TYR A 320 21.17 -26.07 3.30
CA TYR A 320 20.93 -26.08 4.75
C TYR A 320 19.45 -26.42 5.01
N ASP A 321 19.17 -27.38 5.89
CA ASP A 321 17.79 -27.84 6.15
C ASP A 321 17.05 -26.90 7.12
N THR A 322 15.99 -26.23 6.65
CA THR A 322 15.15 -25.37 7.51
C THR A 322 14.28 -26.14 8.50
N ASN A 323 14.25 -27.48 8.43
CA ASN A 323 13.62 -28.35 9.42
C ASN A 323 14.62 -28.93 10.45
N ALA A 324 15.87 -28.45 10.47
CA ALA A 324 16.81 -28.70 11.56
C ALA A 324 16.29 -28.13 12.90
N GLN A 325 16.93 -28.51 14.01
CA GLN A 325 16.52 -28.06 15.36
C GLN A 325 16.93 -26.62 15.72
N GLN A 326 17.54 -25.89 14.77
CA GLN A 326 17.92 -24.47 14.89
C GLN A 326 16.78 -23.58 14.36
N ASP A 327 16.69 -22.34 14.84
CA ASP A 327 15.82 -21.35 14.23
C ASP A 327 16.41 -20.83 12.90
N ILE A 328 15.56 -20.22 12.08
CA ILE A 328 15.93 -19.74 10.74
C ILE A 328 17.00 -18.64 10.76
N TYR A 329 17.06 -17.80 11.80
CA TYR A 329 18.04 -16.72 11.87
C TYR A 329 19.42 -17.27 12.27
N THR A 330 19.50 -18.18 13.24
CA THR A 330 20.72 -18.93 13.55
C THR A 330 21.26 -19.68 12.32
N LEU A 331 20.38 -20.29 11.52
CA LEU A 331 20.78 -21.01 10.30
C LEU A 331 21.29 -20.05 9.21
N TYR A 332 20.68 -18.87 9.09
CA TYR A 332 21.15 -17.78 8.23
C TYR A 332 22.53 -17.26 8.68
N GLU A 333 22.74 -17.02 9.99
CA GLU A 333 24.03 -16.56 10.53
C GLU A 333 25.14 -17.60 10.29
N GLN A 334 24.83 -18.89 10.46
CA GLN A 334 25.76 -19.98 10.13
C GLN A 334 26.14 -19.94 8.64
N ALA A 335 25.18 -19.84 7.74
CA ALA A 335 25.44 -19.81 6.29
C ALA A 335 26.33 -18.63 5.87
N VAL A 336 26.07 -17.43 6.41
CA VAL A 336 26.88 -16.23 6.16
C VAL A 336 28.28 -16.34 6.79
N PHE A 337 28.39 -16.88 8.00
CA PHE A 337 29.69 -17.17 8.64
C PHE A 337 30.52 -18.19 7.85
N GLU A 338 29.87 -19.18 7.24
CA GLU A 338 30.48 -20.15 6.33
C GLU A 338 30.81 -19.59 4.94
N GLY A 339 30.55 -18.29 4.69
CA GLY A 339 30.98 -17.55 3.50
C GLY A 339 29.88 -17.24 2.48
N ALA A 340 28.59 -17.45 2.78
CA ALA A 340 27.51 -17.13 1.83
C ALA A 340 27.37 -15.62 1.62
N GLU A 341 27.52 -15.18 0.37
CA GLU A 341 27.38 -13.79 -0.06
C GLU A 341 25.94 -13.42 -0.41
N LEU A 342 25.09 -14.44 -0.66
CA LEU A 342 23.64 -14.36 -0.80
C LEU A 342 23.00 -15.66 -0.29
N VAL A 343 21.79 -15.56 0.27
CA VAL A 343 20.99 -16.71 0.73
C VAL A 343 19.70 -16.84 -0.11
N ILE A 344 19.39 -18.02 -0.61
CA ILE A 344 18.11 -18.36 -1.27
C ILE A 344 17.24 -19.13 -0.27
N GLY A 345 15.93 -18.85 -0.26
CA GLY A 345 14.98 -19.37 0.73
C GLY A 345 14.86 -18.47 1.96
N PRO A 346 13.99 -18.81 2.93
CA PRO A 346 13.16 -20.01 3.01
C PRO A 346 11.91 -19.94 2.11
N MET A 347 11.21 -21.06 1.96
CA MET A 347 9.93 -21.17 1.23
C MET A 347 8.67 -21.05 2.11
N SER A 348 8.84 -20.88 3.43
CA SER A 348 7.74 -20.92 4.41
C SER A 348 7.44 -19.53 4.96
N LYS A 349 6.22 -19.01 4.75
CA LYS A 349 5.84 -17.62 5.07
C LYS A 349 6.23 -17.17 6.50
N PRO A 350 5.97 -17.94 7.58
CA PRO A 350 6.37 -17.53 8.93
C PRO A 350 7.88 -17.39 9.13
N LEU A 351 8.69 -18.11 8.36
CA LEU A 351 10.15 -17.97 8.40
C LEU A 351 10.63 -16.73 7.63
N VAL A 352 9.89 -16.32 6.60
CA VAL A 352 10.11 -15.04 5.90
C VAL A 352 9.76 -13.86 6.81
N ASP A 353 8.66 -13.93 7.57
CA ASP A 353 8.29 -12.89 8.56
C ASP A 353 9.36 -12.71 9.67
N ILE A 354 10.02 -13.79 10.10
CA ILE A 354 11.14 -13.74 11.05
C ILE A 354 12.34 -13.01 10.42
N LEU A 355 12.74 -13.39 9.20
CA LEU A 355 13.87 -12.76 8.52
C LEU A 355 13.59 -11.30 8.17
N ALA A 356 12.34 -10.93 7.88
CA ALA A 356 11.93 -9.55 7.67
C ALA A 356 12.13 -8.66 8.92
N THR A 357 12.11 -9.23 10.14
CA THR A 357 12.42 -8.49 11.38
C THR A 357 13.86 -8.69 11.87
N SER A 358 14.69 -9.46 11.15
CA SER A 358 16.05 -9.83 11.54
C SER A 358 17.14 -8.88 10.99
N PRO A 359 18.30 -8.72 11.67
CA PRO A 359 19.38 -7.85 11.22
C PRO A 359 20.23 -8.49 10.09
N LEU A 360 19.64 -8.64 8.91
CA LEU A 360 20.26 -9.26 7.73
C LEU A 360 21.47 -8.46 7.22
N THR A 361 22.64 -9.07 7.28
CA THR A 361 23.95 -8.56 6.83
C THR A 361 24.25 -8.83 5.35
N ALA A 362 23.73 -9.94 4.81
CA ALA A 362 23.80 -10.36 3.42
C ALA A 362 22.38 -10.40 2.81
N PRO A 363 22.22 -10.25 1.48
CA PRO A 363 20.93 -10.37 0.82
C PRO A 363 20.32 -11.78 0.97
N VAL A 364 19.01 -11.83 1.20
CA VAL A 364 18.19 -13.05 1.27
C VAL A 364 17.11 -12.99 0.21
N LEU A 365 17.08 -13.95 -0.71
CA LEU A 365 16.05 -14.17 -1.72
C LEU A 365 15.07 -15.26 -1.24
N SER A 366 14.04 -14.89 -0.49
CA SER A 366 13.04 -15.85 0.00
C SER A 366 12.17 -16.39 -1.13
N LEU A 367 11.85 -17.68 -1.06
CA LEU A 367 11.04 -18.40 -2.04
C LEU A 367 9.55 -18.42 -1.65
N ASN A 368 9.13 -17.37 -0.96
CA ASN A 368 7.76 -17.03 -0.65
C ASN A 368 7.71 -15.55 -0.20
N TYR A 369 6.51 -14.97 -0.16
CA TYR A 369 6.29 -13.70 0.54
C TYR A 369 5.90 -13.96 1.99
N GLY A 370 6.22 -13.04 2.91
CA GLY A 370 5.74 -13.09 4.30
C GLY A 370 4.21 -13.14 4.42
N ASN A 371 3.72 -13.40 5.63
CA ASN A 371 2.30 -13.21 5.95
C ASN A 371 1.98 -11.74 6.20
N ASN A 372 2.92 -10.95 6.76
CA ASN A 372 2.74 -9.51 6.92
C ASN A 372 3.55 -8.72 5.88
N GLN A 373 2.83 -8.12 4.92
CA GLN A 373 3.38 -7.29 3.86
C GLN A 373 3.86 -5.89 4.33
N GLU A 374 3.56 -5.51 5.58
CA GLU A 374 4.10 -4.28 6.21
C GLU A 374 5.55 -4.46 6.70
N LEU A 375 6.06 -5.70 6.80
CA LEU A 375 7.42 -5.98 7.25
C LEU A 375 8.42 -5.78 6.11
N TYR A 376 9.07 -4.61 6.09
CA TYR A 376 10.13 -4.30 5.13
C TYR A 376 11.53 -4.52 5.72
N ASN A 377 12.39 -5.21 4.97
CA ASN A 377 13.82 -5.33 5.26
C ASN A 377 14.63 -5.06 3.99
N PRO A 378 15.59 -4.11 4.01
CA PRO A 378 16.33 -3.68 2.81
C PRO A 378 17.19 -4.78 2.17
N ASN A 379 17.50 -5.84 2.91
CA ASN A 379 18.26 -7.00 2.42
C ASN A 379 17.41 -8.26 2.24
N LEU A 380 16.10 -8.22 2.52
CA LEU A 380 15.18 -9.31 2.15
C LEU A 380 14.54 -9.01 0.80
N TYR A 381 14.55 -9.99 -0.09
CA TYR A 381 13.96 -9.98 -1.42
C TYR A 381 13.01 -11.16 -1.50
N GLN A 382 11.78 -10.95 -1.95
CA GLN A 382 10.73 -11.95 -1.85
C GLN A 382 10.27 -12.35 -3.25
N PHE A 383 10.45 -13.62 -3.61
CA PHE A 383 10.07 -14.18 -4.90
C PHE A 383 9.06 -15.30 -4.70
N ALA A 384 7.95 -15.29 -5.45
CA ALA A 384 6.86 -16.24 -5.23
C ALA A 384 6.03 -16.51 -6.50
N LEU A 385 5.47 -17.72 -6.58
CA LEU A 385 4.45 -18.09 -7.56
C LEU A 385 3.05 -17.70 -7.07
N LEU A 386 2.79 -16.41 -6.86
CA LEU A 386 1.47 -15.96 -6.39
C LEU A 386 0.43 -16.03 -7.52
N PRO A 387 -0.72 -16.70 -7.30
CA PRO A 387 -1.87 -16.61 -8.21
C PRO A 387 -2.58 -15.25 -8.10
N GLU A 388 -2.41 -14.51 -7.02
CA GLU A 388 -2.93 -13.14 -6.86
C GLU A 388 -2.27 -12.16 -7.85
N ASP A 389 -1.00 -12.37 -8.22
CA ASP A 389 -0.31 -11.55 -9.22
C ASP A 389 -0.81 -11.87 -10.65
N GLU A 390 -1.03 -13.16 -10.94
CA GLU A 390 -1.67 -13.61 -12.19
C GLU A 390 -3.10 -13.05 -12.33
N ALA A 391 -3.83 -12.92 -11.22
CA ALA A 391 -5.15 -12.28 -11.20
C ALA A 391 -5.09 -10.81 -11.64
N ARG A 392 -4.11 -10.03 -11.15
CA ARG A 392 -3.91 -8.64 -11.57
C ARG A 392 -3.52 -8.55 -13.04
N GLN A 393 -2.63 -9.43 -13.51
CA GLN A 393 -2.23 -9.44 -14.93
C GLN A 393 -3.39 -9.83 -15.87
N ILE A 394 -4.34 -10.66 -15.42
CA ILE A 394 -5.56 -10.95 -16.19
C ILE A 394 -6.52 -9.76 -16.18
N ALA A 395 -6.63 -8.99 -15.09
CA ALA A 395 -7.37 -7.72 -15.10
C ALA A 395 -6.74 -6.71 -16.07
N ASP A 396 -5.41 -6.53 -16.05
CA ASP A 396 -4.69 -5.70 -17.02
C ASP A 396 -5.00 -6.14 -18.46
N ARG A 397 -5.03 -7.45 -18.72
CA ARG A 397 -5.29 -8.00 -20.06
C ARG A 397 -6.73 -7.79 -20.54
N ILE A 398 -7.72 -7.96 -19.68
CA ILE A 398 -9.14 -7.75 -20.04
C ILE A 398 -9.39 -6.27 -20.41
N MET A 399 -8.81 -5.34 -19.64
CA MET A 399 -8.89 -3.90 -19.94
C MET A 399 -8.16 -3.54 -21.25
N GLN A 400 -7.03 -4.18 -21.55
CA GLN A 400 -6.32 -4.03 -22.84
C GLN A 400 -7.12 -4.55 -24.04
N ASP A 401 -8.00 -5.53 -23.82
CA ASP A 401 -8.95 -6.03 -24.84
C ASP A 401 -10.20 -5.15 -24.98
N GLY A 402 -10.27 -4.02 -24.26
CA GLY A 402 -11.37 -3.04 -24.34
C GLY A 402 -12.64 -3.46 -23.58
N LEU A 403 -12.54 -4.46 -22.71
CA LEU A 403 -13.66 -5.05 -21.98
C LEU A 403 -13.68 -4.51 -20.55
N SER A 404 -14.84 -4.05 -20.10
CA SER A 404 -15.01 -3.26 -18.87
C SER A 404 -15.90 -3.93 -17.81
N GLN A 405 -16.90 -4.71 -18.23
CA GLN A 405 -17.84 -5.41 -17.34
C GLN A 405 -17.47 -6.89 -17.23
N ILE A 406 -17.11 -7.36 -16.04
CA ILE A 406 -16.63 -8.75 -15.82
C ILE A 406 -17.58 -9.55 -14.93
N GLY A 407 -17.91 -10.76 -15.37
CA GLY A 407 -18.44 -11.80 -14.49
C GLY A 407 -17.33 -12.69 -13.93
N LEU A 408 -17.31 -12.89 -12.61
CA LEU A 408 -16.39 -13.82 -11.96
C LEU A 408 -16.99 -15.22 -11.83
N VAL A 409 -16.17 -16.25 -12.02
CA VAL A 409 -16.51 -17.65 -11.69
C VAL A 409 -15.39 -18.22 -10.83
N ILE A 410 -15.65 -18.43 -9.54
CA ILE A 410 -14.62 -18.77 -8.53
C ILE A 410 -15.05 -19.93 -7.62
N PRO A 411 -14.10 -20.71 -7.05
CA PRO A 411 -14.44 -21.71 -6.06
C PRO A 411 -14.74 -21.05 -4.71
N ASP A 412 -15.85 -21.45 -4.09
CA ASP A 412 -16.21 -21.10 -2.71
C ASP A 412 -15.15 -21.64 -1.73
N SER A 413 -14.13 -20.81 -1.46
CA SER A 413 -12.90 -21.18 -0.77
C SER A 413 -12.01 -19.96 -0.48
N PRO A 414 -11.22 -19.95 0.61
CA PRO A 414 -10.26 -18.87 0.90
C PRO A 414 -9.16 -18.65 -0.16
N TRP A 415 -9.03 -19.54 -1.15
CA TRP A 415 -8.14 -19.36 -2.31
C TRP A 415 -8.84 -18.57 -3.42
N GLY A 416 -10.08 -18.96 -3.78
CA GLY A 416 -10.91 -18.24 -4.75
C GLY A 416 -11.19 -16.80 -4.33
N GLU A 417 -11.51 -16.55 -3.06
CA GLU A 417 -11.77 -15.19 -2.55
C GLU A 417 -10.56 -14.24 -2.72
N ARG A 418 -9.33 -14.69 -2.47
CA ARG A 418 -8.14 -13.82 -2.59
C ARG A 418 -7.81 -13.49 -4.04
N ILE A 419 -8.00 -14.45 -4.95
CA ILE A 419 -7.82 -14.24 -6.38
C ILE A 419 -8.89 -13.29 -6.92
N ALA A 420 -10.15 -13.45 -6.48
CA ALA A 420 -11.24 -12.54 -6.80
C ALA A 420 -10.98 -11.11 -6.28
N GLN A 421 -10.51 -10.97 -5.04
CA GLN A 421 -10.15 -9.69 -4.45
C GLN A 421 -9.03 -9.00 -5.24
N ALA A 422 -7.91 -9.69 -5.48
CA ALA A 422 -6.78 -9.15 -6.24
C ALA A 422 -7.16 -8.76 -7.68
N PHE A 423 -8.01 -9.54 -8.33
CA PHE A 423 -8.59 -9.17 -9.64
C PHE A 423 -9.49 -7.94 -9.54
N ASN A 424 -10.43 -7.91 -8.58
CA ASN A 424 -11.41 -6.84 -8.46
C ASN A 424 -10.74 -5.49 -8.14
N ASP A 425 -9.80 -5.47 -7.20
CA ASP A 425 -9.06 -4.25 -6.84
C ASP A 425 -8.33 -3.69 -8.07
N ARG A 426 -7.65 -4.55 -8.84
CA ARG A 426 -6.96 -4.15 -10.07
C ARG A 426 -7.92 -3.73 -11.19
N SER A 427 -9.06 -4.40 -11.33
CA SER A 427 -10.11 -3.99 -12.27
C SER A 427 -10.62 -2.59 -11.94
N MET A 428 -10.90 -2.31 -10.67
CA MET A 428 -11.39 -1.00 -10.22
C MET A 428 -10.33 0.11 -10.37
N GLU A 429 -9.04 -0.18 -10.16
CA GLU A 429 -7.94 0.75 -10.47
C GLU A 429 -7.91 1.17 -11.96
N LEU A 430 -8.29 0.25 -12.85
CA LEU A 430 -8.29 0.44 -14.30
C LEU A 430 -9.63 0.99 -14.84
N GLY A 431 -10.65 1.15 -14.00
CA GLY A 431 -11.98 1.63 -14.36
C GLY A 431 -12.98 0.55 -14.79
N GLY A 432 -12.63 -0.73 -14.66
CA GLY A 432 -13.51 -1.87 -14.91
C GLY A 432 -14.32 -2.31 -13.69
N THR A 433 -15.48 -2.90 -13.92
CA THR A 433 -16.46 -3.29 -12.90
C THR A 433 -16.71 -4.80 -12.91
N VAL A 434 -16.69 -5.43 -11.73
CA VAL A 434 -17.24 -6.78 -11.56
C VAL A 434 -18.76 -6.67 -11.42
N VAL A 435 -19.51 -7.10 -12.44
CA VAL A 435 -20.97 -7.04 -12.48
C VAL A 435 -21.65 -8.23 -11.78
N THR A 436 -20.99 -9.39 -11.76
CA THR A 436 -21.50 -10.59 -11.09
C THR A 436 -20.39 -11.52 -10.58
N THR A 437 -20.72 -12.42 -9.66
CA THR A 437 -19.79 -13.43 -9.12
C THR A 437 -20.50 -14.75 -8.80
N ALA A 438 -20.21 -15.77 -9.60
CA ALA A 438 -20.62 -17.15 -9.36
C ALA A 438 -19.61 -17.87 -8.44
N LYS A 439 -20.06 -18.32 -7.26
CA LYS A 439 -19.23 -19.09 -6.31
C LYS A 439 -19.62 -20.57 -6.34
N TYR A 440 -18.73 -21.43 -6.85
CA TYR A 440 -19.01 -22.86 -7.02
C TYR A 440 -18.35 -23.71 -5.92
N GLY A 441 -19.08 -24.70 -5.39
CA GLY A 441 -18.54 -25.62 -4.38
C GLY A 441 -17.53 -26.59 -4.99
N THR A 442 -16.30 -26.63 -4.48
CA THR A 442 -15.18 -27.42 -5.05
C THR A 442 -15.41 -28.93 -5.13
N GLN A 443 -16.30 -29.46 -4.29
CA GLN A 443 -16.72 -30.88 -4.24
C GLN A 443 -18.05 -31.15 -4.96
N SER A 444 -18.72 -30.12 -5.48
CA SER A 444 -19.95 -30.29 -6.27
C SER A 444 -19.63 -30.86 -7.65
N ARG A 445 -20.66 -31.44 -8.28
CA ARG A 445 -20.70 -31.71 -9.73
C ARG A 445 -21.84 -31.00 -10.45
N ASP A 446 -22.78 -30.42 -9.68
CA ASP A 446 -23.74 -29.46 -10.21
C ASP A 446 -23.15 -28.06 -10.03
N PHE A 447 -22.95 -27.39 -11.16
CA PHE A 447 -22.57 -25.99 -11.26
C PHE A 447 -23.61 -25.18 -12.06
N SER A 448 -24.59 -25.83 -12.70
CA SER A 448 -25.57 -25.19 -13.59
C SER A 448 -26.39 -24.16 -12.83
N ALA A 449 -27.02 -24.58 -11.72
CA ALA A 449 -27.85 -23.70 -10.88
C ALA A 449 -27.05 -22.61 -10.12
N VAL A 450 -25.73 -22.55 -10.28
CA VAL A 450 -24.85 -21.47 -9.78
C VAL A 450 -24.56 -20.48 -10.92
N ILE A 451 -24.18 -20.98 -12.09
CA ILE A 451 -23.95 -20.16 -13.30
C ILE A 451 -25.25 -19.48 -13.74
N GLU A 452 -26.35 -20.24 -13.86
CA GLU A 452 -27.68 -19.74 -14.24
C GLU A 452 -28.10 -18.53 -13.41
N ARG A 453 -28.03 -18.63 -12.07
CA ARG A 453 -28.45 -17.56 -11.15
C ARG A 453 -27.52 -16.36 -11.15
N ALA A 454 -26.23 -16.56 -11.38
CA ALA A 454 -25.25 -15.46 -11.37
C ALA A 454 -25.26 -14.67 -12.69
N PHE A 455 -25.64 -15.29 -13.80
CA PHE A 455 -25.61 -14.71 -15.14
C PHE A 455 -27.02 -14.64 -15.77
N GLU A 456 -28.07 -14.66 -14.95
CA GLU A 456 -29.46 -14.48 -15.40
C GLU A 456 -29.59 -13.08 -16.04
N PRO A 457 -30.00 -12.97 -17.32
CA PRO A 457 -30.08 -11.67 -17.99
C PRO A 457 -31.22 -10.83 -17.38
N SER A 458 -30.92 -9.55 -17.08
CA SER A 458 -31.95 -8.59 -16.70
C SER A 458 -32.81 -8.24 -17.94
N GLU A 459 -34.04 -7.79 -17.74
CA GLU A 459 -34.91 -7.38 -18.86
C GLU A 459 -34.41 -6.11 -19.58
N GLU A 460 -33.42 -5.42 -19.01
CA GLU A 460 -32.84 -4.17 -19.54
C GLU A 460 -31.44 -4.36 -20.17
N GLU A 461 -30.68 -5.39 -19.78
CA GLU A 461 -29.26 -5.58 -20.18
C GLU A 461 -29.05 -6.96 -20.83
N GLY A 462 -28.92 -6.97 -22.16
CA GLY A 462 -28.72 -8.19 -22.94
C GLY A 462 -27.39 -8.88 -22.63
N ASN A 463 -27.46 -10.21 -22.46
CA ASN A 463 -26.39 -11.15 -22.06
C ASN A 463 -25.93 -11.04 -20.59
N GLY A 464 -26.02 -12.17 -19.88
CA GLY A 464 -25.10 -12.52 -18.79
C GLY A 464 -24.98 -11.52 -17.62
N ALA A 465 -26.08 -10.91 -17.19
CA ALA A 465 -26.08 -9.84 -16.18
C ALA A 465 -25.12 -8.67 -16.53
N GLY A 466 -25.07 -8.29 -17.82
CA GLY A 466 -24.25 -7.19 -18.32
C GLY A 466 -22.76 -7.51 -18.54
N ALA A 467 -22.33 -8.77 -18.40
CA ALA A 467 -20.92 -9.14 -18.52
C ALA A 467 -20.41 -9.17 -19.98
N GLU A 468 -19.32 -8.45 -20.24
CA GLU A 468 -18.56 -8.43 -21.49
C GLU A 468 -17.45 -9.49 -21.52
N ALA A 469 -16.93 -9.86 -20.34
CA ALA A 469 -15.87 -10.86 -20.17
C ALA A 469 -16.16 -11.78 -18.97
N ILE A 470 -15.52 -12.96 -18.95
CA ILE A 470 -15.53 -13.85 -17.78
C ILE A 470 -14.10 -14.11 -17.29
N PHE A 471 -13.86 -13.90 -15.99
CA PHE A 471 -12.65 -14.40 -15.32
C PHE A 471 -13.00 -15.69 -14.56
N LEU A 472 -12.45 -16.81 -15.03
CA LEU A 472 -12.64 -18.15 -14.49
C LEU A 472 -11.42 -18.55 -13.64
N VAL A 473 -11.62 -18.64 -12.33
CA VAL A 473 -10.66 -19.20 -11.39
C VAL A 473 -11.01 -20.66 -11.19
N ALA A 474 -10.21 -21.58 -11.73
CA ALA A 474 -10.48 -23.02 -11.61
C ALA A 474 -9.20 -23.86 -11.71
N ALA A 475 -9.22 -25.03 -11.06
CA ALA A 475 -8.26 -26.11 -11.31
C ALA A 475 -8.67 -26.91 -12.57
N PRO A 476 -7.78 -27.72 -13.18
CA PRO A 476 -7.99 -28.21 -14.56
C PRO A 476 -9.23 -29.08 -14.75
N GLN A 477 -9.59 -29.89 -13.75
CA GLN A 477 -10.78 -30.75 -13.82
C GLN A 477 -12.08 -29.92 -13.78
N GLN A 478 -12.15 -28.91 -12.91
CA GLN A 478 -13.29 -28.01 -12.80
C GLN A 478 -13.38 -27.10 -14.05
N ALA A 479 -12.25 -26.59 -14.55
CA ALA A 479 -12.22 -25.77 -15.76
C ALA A 479 -12.83 -26.49 -16.98
N ARG A 480 -12.50 -27.78 -17.16
CA ARG A 480 -13.03 -28.64 -18.23
C ARG A 480 -14.54 -28.92 -18.13
N ILE A 481 -15.15 -28.71 -16.97
CA ILE A 481 -16.62 -28.78 -16.79
C ILE A 481 -17.23 -27.38 -16.95
N LEU A 482 -16.62 -26.37 -16.36
CA LEU A 482 -17.14 -25.00 -16.32
C LEU A 482 -17.10 -24.30 -17.68
N LYS A 483 -16.05 -24.43 -18.50
CA LYS A 483 -16.01 -23.74 -19.81
C LYS A 483 -17.07 -24.26 -20.81
N PRO A 484 -17.33 -25.58 -20.94
CA PRO A 484 -18.48 -26.07 -21.70
C PRO A 484 -19.83 -25.64 -21.12
N LEU A 485 -19.96 -25.57 -19.79
CA LEU A 485 -21.19 -25.15 -19.13
C LEU A 485 -21.51 -23.67 -19.37
N LEU A 486 -20.52 -22.78 -19.26
CA LEU A 486 -20.63 -21.37 -19.66
C LEU A 486 -21.07 -21.27 -21.13
N LYS A 487 -20.51 -22.12 -22.00
CA LYS A 487 -20.91 -22.17 -23.41
C LYS A 487 -22.36 -22.64 -23.64
N TYR A 488 -22.88 -23.52 -22.78
CA TYR A 488 -24.26 -23.98 -22.83
C TYR A 488 -25.25 -22.88 -22.40
N HIS A 489 -24.94 -22.11 -21.35
CA HIS A 489 -25.80 -21.02 -20.86
C HIS A 489 -25.60 -19.68 -21.61
N TYR A 490 -25.39 -19.73 -22.93
CA TYR A 490 -25.23 -18.58 -23.83
C TYR A 490 -24.04 -17.64 -23.58
N LEU A 491 -23.31 -17.78 -22.46
CA LEU A 491 -22.03 -17.10 -22.17
C LEU A 491 -20.86 -17.62 -23.04
N GLY A 492 -21.15 -18.44 -24.05
CA GLY A 492 -20.16 -19.08 -24.92
C GLY A 492 -19.47 -18.15 -25.89
N GLU A 493 -20.07 -17.00 -26.20
CA GLU A 493 -19.50 -15.96 -27.04
C GLU A 493 -18.62 -14.98 -26.24
N LEU A 494 -18.78 -14.92 -24.91
CA LEU A 494 -17.94 -14.09 -24.06
C LEU A 494 -16.51 -14.67 -23.98
N PRO A 495 -15.47 -13.84 -24.18
CA PRO A 495 -14.10 -14.26 -23.96
C PRO A 495 -13.90 -14.64 -22.48
N THR A 496 -13.27 -15.79 -22.26
CA THR A 496 -13.03 -16.32 -20.92
C THR A 496 -11.54 -16.36 -20.65
N TYR A 497 -11.14 -15.71 -19.56
CA TYR A 497 -9.77 -15.57 -19.10
C TYR A 497 -9.56 -16.39 -17.82
N ALA A 498 -8.34 -16.85 -17.55
CA ALA A 498 -7.99 -17.57 -16.34
C ALA A 498 -6.52 -17.39 -15.94
N THR A 499 -6.14 -17.83 -14.74
CA THR A 499 -4.74 -17.98 -14.33
C THR A 499 -4.17 -19.32 -14.81
N SER A 500 -2.87 -19.56 -14.63
CA SER A 500 -2.16 -20.81 -14.99
C SER A 500 -2.80 -22.10 -14.44
N HIS A 501 -3.63 -21.98 -13.41
CA HIS A 501 -4.20 -23.09 -12.66
C HIS A 501 -5.21 -23.93 -13.46
N VAL A 502 -5.73 -23.43 -14.59
CA VAL A 502 -6.57 -24.23 -15.50
C VAL A 502 -5.77 -25.26 -16.30
N TYR A 503 -4.45 -25.08 -16.43
CA TYR A 503 -3.60 -25.96 -17.23
C TYR A 503 -2.79 -26.92 -16.34
N ALA A 504 -2.91 -28.21 -16.66
CA ALA A 504 -2.21 -29.29 -15.96
C ALA A 504 -0.78 -29.55 -16.48
N GLY A 505 -0.37 -28.90 -17.58
CA GLY A 505 0.93 -29.12 -18.22
C GLY A 505 0.89 -30.09 -19.42
N PRO A 506 1.98 -30.15 -20.21
CA PRO A 506 1.99 -30.81 -21.53
C PRO A 506 1.75 -32.34 -21.47
N LEU A 507 2.04 -32.96 -20.32
CA LEU A 507 1.76 -34.37 -20.07
C LEU A 507 0.26 -34.69 -19.88
N SER A 508 -0.63 -33.68 -19.87
CA SER A 508 -2.09 -33.85 -19.75
C SER A 508 -2.73 -34.22 -21.10
N ASN A 509 -2.75 -35.52 -21.40
CA ASN A 509 -3.23 -36.07 -22.66
C ASN A 509 -4.66 -35.62 -23.07
N ASN A 510 -4.80 -34.92 -24.20
CA ASN A 510 -6.01 -34.65 -25.00
C ASN A 510 -7.27 -34.01 -24.37
N TYR A 511 -7.41 -33.91 -23.04
CA TYR A 511 -8.65 -33.47 -22.39
C TYR A 511 -8.91 -31.95 -22.44
N ASP A 512 -7.93 -31.13 -22.80
CA ASP A 512 -8.08 -29.66 -22.84
C ASP A 512 -8.84 -29.13 -24.08
N ARG A 513 -9.45 -30.02 -24.87
CA ARG A 513 -10.37 -29.64 -25.96
C ARG A 513 -11.61 -28.91 -25.45
N ASP A 514 -12.04 -29.21 -24.24
CA ASP A 514 -13.17 -28.54 -23.57
C ASP A 514 -12.83 -27.11 -23.11
N LEU A 515 -11.54 -26.77 -23.08
CA LEU A 515 -11.04 -25.43 -22.77
C LEU A 515 -10.82 -24.55 -24.03
N ASN A 516 -11.06 -25.07 -25.25
CA ASN A 516 -10.77 -24.34 -26.49
C ASN A 516 -11.35 -22.91 -26.51
N GLY A 517 -10.50 -21.93 -26.83
CA GLY A 517 -10.85 -20.51 -26.83
C GLY A 517 -10.81 -19.81 -25.45
N LEU A 518 -10.53 -20.53 -24.36
CA LEU A 518 -10.15 -19.92 -23.09
C LEU A 518 -8.72 -19.37 -23.20
N ILE A 519 -8.54 -18.12 -22.75
CA ILE A 519 -7.28 -17.38 -22.65
C ILE A 519 -6.76 -17.54 -21.21
N PHE A 520 -5.45 -17.66 -21.01
CA PHE A 520 -4.87 -17.71 -19.67
C PHE A 520 -3.42 -17.23 -19.60
N SER A 521 -3.00 -16.80 -18.40
CA SER A 521 -1.62 -16.45 -18.10
C SER A 521 -0.80 -17.70 -17.76
N GLU A 522 0.40 -17.85 -18.32
CA GLU A 522 1.24 -19.03 -18.07
C GLU A 522 2.74 -18.72 -18.21
N ILE A 523 3.58 -19.48 -17.50
CA ILE A 523 5.03 -19.31 -17.54
C ILE A 523 5.62 -19.77 -18.90
N PRO A 524 6.66 -19.11 -19.44
CA PRO A 524 7.28 -19.50 -20.71
C PRO A 524 7.65 -20.98 -20.80
N TRP A 525 8.22 -21.56 -19.73
CA TRP A 525 8.61 -22.98 -19.66
C TRP A 525 7.46 -23.97 -19.91
N MET A 526 6.22 -23.58 -19.65
CA MET A 526 5.03 -24.42 -19.83
C MET A 526 4.39 -24.27 -21.23
N LEU A 527 4.92 -23.36 -22.05
CA LEU A 527 4.39 -23.00 -23.37
C LEU A 527 5.31 -23.38 -24.54
N LEU A 528 6.54 -23.85 -24.25
CA LEU A 528 7.46 -24.42 -25.25
C LEU A 528 6.88 -25.71 -25.86
N ASP A 529 6.97 -25.87 -27.18
CA ASP A 529 6.62 -27.13 -27.86
C ASP A 529 7.90 -27.96 -28.12
N ASP A 530 7.76 -29.27 -28.26
CA ASP A 530 8.93 -30.18 -28.37
C ASP A 530 9.63 -30.11 -29.74
N THR A 531 9.12 -29.27 -30.63
CA THR A 531 9.72 -28.91 -31.93
C THR A 531 10.40 -27.55 -31.96
N ASP A 532 10.46 -26.80 -30.84
CA ASP A 532 11.12 -25.51 -30.78
C ASP A 532 12.65 -25.66 -30.91
N ALA A 533 13.17 -25.39 -32.12
CA ALA A 533 14.59 -25.50 -32.45
C ALA A 533 15.52 -24.58 -31.65
N ASN A 534 14.96 -23.64 -30.87
CA ASN A 534 15.68 -22.79 -29.91
C ASN A 534 15.77 -23.41 -28.50
N ARG A 535 15.54 -24.73 -28.33
CA ARG A 535 15.80 -25.46 -27.07
C ARG A 535 17.30 -25.79 -26.82
N ASP A 536 18.21 -25.28 -27.65
CA ASP A 536 19.67 -25.41 -27.53
C ASP A 536 20.28 -24.56 -26.39
N ASN A 537 19.56 -24.45 -25.26
CA ASN A 537 19.83 -23.54 -24.13
C ASN A 537 20.41 -24.29 -22.91
N GLY A 538 20.93 -25.51 -23.08
CA GLY A 538 21.46 -26.36 -21.99
C GLY A 538 20.42 -26.91 -20.99
N LEU A 539 19.15 -26.53 -21.13
CA LEU A 539 18.06 -27.00 -20.27
C LEU A 539 17.75 -28.50 -20.49
N PRO A 540 17.53 -29.29 -19.43
CA PRO A 540 17.21 -30.71 -19.55
C PRO A 540 15.85 -30.93 -20.24
N GLN A 541 15.76 -31.99 -21.03
CA GLN A 541 14.52 -32.41 -21.70
C GLN A 541 13.52 -32.97 -20.69
N ALA A 542 12.22 -32.97 -21.04
CA ALA A 542 11.17 -33.44 -20.14
C ALA A 542 11.35 -34.93 -19.77
N GLU A 543 11.96 -35.70 -20.66
CA GLU A 543 12.34 -37.11 -20.52
C GLU A 543 13.50 -37.33 -19.53
N GLU A 544 14.45 -36.39 -19.48
CA GLU A 544 15.67 -36.45 -18.66
C GLU A 544 15.41 -36.10 -17.18
N LEU A 545 14.40 -35.25 -16.94
CA LEU A 545 13.91 -34.95 -15.59
C LEU A 545 13.35 -36.20 -14.89
N ASP A 546 13.29 -36.19 -13.56
CA ASP A 546 12.68 -37.28 -12.79
C ASP A 546 11.13 -37.24 -12.85
N GLU A 547 10.45 -38.26 -12.32
CA GLU A 547 8.98 -38.30 -12.37
C GLU A 547 8.29 -37.24 -11.48
N LEU A 548 8.92 -36.83 -10.38
CA LEU A 548 8.39 -35.85 -9.44
C LEU A 548 8.50 -34.43 -10.01
N THR A 549 9.67 -34.10 -10.55
CA THR A 549 9.98 -32.84 -11.22
C THR A 549 9.18 -32.68 -12.51
N ARG A 550 8.93 -33.77 -13.29
CA ARG A 550 7.92 -33.78 -14.38
C ARG A 550 6.50 -33.47 -13.94
N ARG A 551 6.10 -33.81 -12.70
CA ARG A 551 4.76 -33.50 -12.14
C ARG A 551 4.67 -32.08 -11.58
N HIS A 552 5.81 -31.43 -11.33
CA HIS A 552 5.89 -30.09 -10.74
C HIS A 552 6.75 -29.09 -11.56
N PRO A 553 6.59 -28.99 -12.90
CA PRO A 553 7.47 -28.22 -13.77
C PRO A 553 7.53 -26.72 -13.45
N ARG A 554 6.47 -26.14 -12.86
CA ARG A 554 6.48 -24.74 -12.41
C ARG A 554 7.36 -24.51 -11.18
N LEU A 555 7.53 -25.52 -10.30
CA LEU A 555 8.47 -25.45 -9.17
C LEU A 555 9.93 -25.61 -9.63
N PHE A 556 10.17 -26.42 -10.67
CA PHE A 556 11.48 -26.56 -11.29
C PHE A 556 11.92 -25.24 -11.93
N ALA A 557 11.06 -24.62 -12.75
CA ALA A 557 11.29 -23.30 -13.32
C ALA A 557 11.54 -22.23 -12.23
N PHE A 558 10.81 -22.28 -11.12
CA PHE A 558 10.98 -21.38 -9.97
C PHE A 558 12.30 -21.59 -9.23
N GLY A 559 12.76 -22.83 -9.09
CA GLY A 559 14.09 -23.15 -8.59
C GLY A 559 15.20 -22.62 -9.51
N TYR A 560 15.07 -22.86 -10.82
CA TYR A 560 15.99 -22.37 -11.84
C TYR A 560 16.12 -20.84 -11.79
N ASP A 561 14.98 -20.14 -11.86
CA ASP A 561 14.93 -18.69 -11.80
C ASP A 561 15.46 -18.14 -10.48
N SER A 562 15.34 -18.86 -9.35
CA SER A 562 15.86 -18.36 -8.07
C SER A 562 17.39 -18.20 -8.07
N LEU A 563 18.13 -19.09 -8.75
CA LEU A 563 19.59 -18.95 -8.85
C LEU A 563 19.98 -17.92 -9.92
N GLN A 564 19.23 -17.84 -11.02
CA GLN A 564 19.44 -16.81 -12.05
C GLN A 564 19.16 -15.40 -11.51
N LEU A 565 18.08 -15.24 -10.74
CA LEU A 565 17.78 -14.04 -9.96
C LEU A 565 18.91 -13.73 -8.98
N ALA A 566 19.37 -14.69 -8.19
CA ALA A 566 20.49 -14.47 -7.26
C ALA A 566 21.73 -13.92 -7.97
N ALA A 567 22.14 -14.53 -9.09
CA ALA A 567 23.28 -14.08 -9.88
C ALA A 567 23.08 -12.67 -10.50
N ASN A 568 21.84 -12.28 -10.83
CA ASN A 568 21.51 -11.01 -11.50
C ASN A 568 20.92 -9.93 -10.55
N LEU A 569 20.76 -10.23 -9.25
CA LEU A 569 19.99 -9.40 -8.32
C LEU A 569 20.56 -7.98 -8.19
N HIS A 570 21.88 -7.82 -8.28
CA HIS A 570 22.57 -6.53 -8.26
C HIS A 570 22.08 -5.60 -9.37
N ASN A 571 21.90 -6.13 -10.58
CA ASN A 571 21.47 -5.36 -11.76
C ASN A 571 19.99 -5.00 -11.69
N LEU A 572 19.15 -5.94 -11.23
CA LEU A 572 17.73 -5.70 -10.94
C LEU A 572 17.54 -4.62 -9.87
N VAL A 573 18.40 -4.60 -8.84
CA VAL A 573 18.34 -3.62 -7.75
C VAL A 573 18.77 -2.21 -8.18
N GLN A 574 19.63 -2.06 -9.19
CA GLN A 574 20.21 -0.77 -9.59
C GLN A 574 19.37 0.05 -10.58
N SER A 575 18.39 -0.53 -11.26
CA SER A 575 17.56 0.20 -12.24
C SER A 575 16.10 -0.20 -12.13
N VAL A 576 15.21 0.80 -12.09
CA VAL A 576 13.75 0.62 -11.99
C VAL A 576 13.17 -0.11 -13.21
N ASP A 577 13.80 0.07 -14.38
CA ASP A 577 13.39 -0.59 -15.63
C ASP A 577 14.08 -1.95 -15.87
N ALA A 578 14.93 -2.41 -14.95
CA ALA A 578 15.62 -3.69 -15.11
C ALA A 578 14.65 -4.87 -15.02
N GLN A 579 14.77 -5.78 -15.98
CA GLN A 579 14.01 -7.02 -16.07
C GLN A 579 14.96 -8.19 -16.30
N HIS A 580 14.54 -9.39 -15.87
CA HIS A 580 15.23 -10.64 -16.13
C HIS A 580 14.26 -11.61 -16.81
N GLU A 581 14.62 -12.15 -17.97
CA GLU A 581 13.79 -13.10 -18.71
C GLU A 581 14.01 -14.51 -18.16
N GLY A 582 13.11 -14.96 -17.28
CA GLY A 582 13.18 -16.25 -16.59
C GLY A 582 12.20 -17.29 -17.13
N LEU A 583 12.40 -18.55 -16.75
CA LEU A 583 11.50 -19.67 -17.06
C LEU A 583 10.09 -19.47 -16.47
N THR A 584 9.96 -18.66 -15.41
CA THR A 584 8.71 -18.27 -14.74
C THR A 584 8.09 -16.96 -15.24
N GLY A 585 8.68 -16.30 -16.25
CA GLY A 585 8.20 -15.05 -16.87
C GLY A 585 9.26 -13.95 -16.87
N ASN A 586 8.89 -12.74 -17.29
CA ASN A 586 9.76 -11.57 -17.17
C ASN A 586 9.67 -11.06 -15.72
N LEU A 587 10.79 -11.12 -14.99
CA LEU A 587 10.89 -10.84 -13.57
C LEU A 587 11.42 -9.43 -13.33
N TYR A 588 10.79 -8.70 -12.41
CA TYR A 588 11.17 -7.33 -12.05
C TYR A 588 10.91 -7.07 -10.57
N ILE A 589 11.62 -6.11 -9.98
CA ILE A 589 11.59 -5.80 -8.55
C ILE A 589 10.83 -4.50 -8.25
N ASP A 590 10.01 -4.48 -7.21
CA ASP A 590 9.35 -3.25 -6.73
C ASP A 590 10.20 -2.51 -5.67
N ASN A 591 9.69 -1.39 -5.15
CA ASN A 591 10.36 -0.59 -4.11
C ASN A 591 10.39 -1.26 -2.72
N HIS A 592 9.63 -2.33 -2.50
CA HIS A 592 9.56 -3.10 -1.25
C HIS A 592 10.34 -4.42 -1.32
N ASN A 593 11.12 -4.62 -2.38
CA ASN A 593 11.90 -5.82 -2.67
C ASN A 593 11.07 -7.07 -3.02
N HIS A 594 9.80 -6.92 -3.41
CA HIS A 594 9.02 -8.01 -3.99
C HIS A 594 9.41 -8.19 -5.47
N ILE A 595 9.58 -9.44 -5.91
CA ILE A 595 9.93 -9.81 -7.28
C ILE A 595 8.66 -10.30 -7.98
N HIS A 596 8.11 -9.41 -8.80
CA HIS A 596 6.89 -9.60 -9.57
C HIS A 596 7.19 -10.36 -10.87
N ARG A 597 6.19 -11.09 -11.38
CA ARG A 597 6.28 -11.89 -12.60
C ARG A 597 5.31 -11.38 -13.66
N ARG A 598 5.79 -11.08 -14.86
CA ARG A 598 4.95 -10.84 -16.05
C ARG A 598 4.93 -12.08 -16.91
N LEU A 599 3.79 -12.76 -16.97
CA LEU A 599 3.62 -14.02 -17.69
C LEU A 599 3.27 -13.82 -19.17
N GLY A 600 3.48 -14.86 -19.97
CA GLY A 600 2.93 -14.94 -21.31
C GLY A 600 1.42 -15.17 -21.26
N MET A 601 0.69 -14.64 -22.24
CA MET A 601 -0.71 -15.02 -22.47
C MET A 601 -0.76 -16.15 -23.48
N ALA A 602 -1.58 -17.16 -23.22
CA ALA A 602 -1.84 -18.29 -24.10
C ALA A 602 -3.34 -18.52 -24.26
N TYR A 603 -3.73 -19.30 -25.27
CA TYR A 603 -5.11 -19.77 -25.43
C TYR A 603 -5.15 -21.23 -25.88
N PHE A 604 -6.20 -21.96 -25.50
CA PHE A 604 -6.36 -23.35 -25.94
C PHE A 604 -6.85 -23.43 -27.38
N LYS A 605 -6.11 -24.17 -28.23
CA LYS A 605 -6.39 -24.40 -29.65
C LYS A 605 -6.26 -25.88 -29.97
N ARG A 606 -7.37 -26.52 -30.35
CA ARG A 606 -7.51 -27.98 -30.56
C ARG A 606 -7.09 -28.82 -29.33
N GLY A 607 -7.10 -28.25 -28.14
CA GLY A 607 -6.67 -28.89 -26.89
C GLY A 607 -5.15 -28.87 -26.60
N LYS A 608 -4.37 -28.03 -27.30
CA LYS A 608 -3.03 -27.59 -26.87
C LYS A 608 -3.07 -26.10 -26.48
N PRO A 609 -2.24 -25.60 -25.54
CA PRO A 609 -2.00 -24.16 -25.43
C PRO A 609 -1.27 -23.64 -26.66
N VAL A 610 -1.51 -22.38 -27.02
CA VAL A 610 -0.77 -21.64 -28.05
C VAL A 610 -0.53 -20.23 -27.53
N MET A 611 0.71 -19.73 -27.63
CA MET A 611 1.05 -18.37 -27.22
C MET A 611 0.25 -17.33 -28.01
N LEU A 612 -0.25 -16.32 -27.30
CA LEU A 612 -0.93 -15.16 -27.87
C LEU A 612 0.13 -14.11 -28.22
N SER A 613 0.67 -14.19 -29.44
CA SER A 613 1.64 -13.21 -29.94
C SER A 613 1.01 -11.82 -30.05
N LEU A 614 1.32 -10.94 -29.09
CA LEU A 614 1.04 -9.51 -29.23
C LEU A 614 1.82 -8.95 -30.44
N PRO A 615 1.22 -8.05 -31.25
CA PRO A 615 1.99 -7.31 -32.24
C PRO A 615 3.02 -6.43 -31.53
N LEU A 616 4.29 -6.57 -31.90
CA LEU A 616 5.37 -5.73 -31.40
C LEU A 616 5.17 -4.27 -31.86
N SER A 617 4.79 -3.41 -30.91
CA SER A 617 4.90 -1.94 -30.94
C SER A 617 4.63 -1.25 -32.29
N SER A 618 3.39 -0.82 -32.51
CA SER A 618 3.06 0.26 -33.46
C SER A 618 2.31 1.38 -32.76
N SER A 619 2.52 2.62 -33.22
CA SER A 619 1.96 3.85 -32.65
C SER A 619 0.43 3.85 -32.55
N PRO A 620 -0.18 4.64 -31.63
CA PRO A 620 -1.62 4.66 -31.44
C PRO A 620 -2.37 5.26 -32.66
N ASN A 621 -2.77 4.39 -33.60
CA ASN A 621 -3.88 4.57 -34.53
C ASN A 621 -4.05 3.33 -35.44
N THR A 622 -4.53 2.20 -34.90
CA THR A 622 -5.22 1.18 -35.70
C THR A 622 -6.12 0.33 -34.80
N GLU A 623 -7.41 0.27 -35.09
CA GLU A 623 -8.33 -0.68 -34.44
C GLU A 623 -8.03 -2.10 -34.92
N ALA A 624 -7.81 -3.03 -33.99
CA ALA A 624 -7.64 -4.45 -34.28
C ALA A 624 -8.91 -5.20 -33.84
N ALA A 625 -9.76 -5.56 -34.81
CA ALA A 625 -11.03 -6.21 -34.52
C ALA A 625 -10.87 -7.65 -33.98
N LEU A 626 -11.74 -8.03 -33.05
CA LEU A 626 -11.86 -9.40 -32.54
C LEU A 626 -12.14 -10.40 -33.69
N PRO A 627 -11.60 -11.64 -33.62
CA PRO A 627 -11.84 -12.66 -34.64
C PRO A 627 -13.28 -13.21 -34.52
N THR A 628 -14.18 -12.69 -35.34
CA THR A 628 -15.59 -13.11 -35.38
C THR A 628 -15.74 -14.56 -35.84
N ALA A 629 -16.60 -15.32 -35.15
CA ALA A 629 -16.88 -16.70 -35.49
C ALA A 629 -17.78 -16.78 -36.75
N THR A 630 -17.26 -17.36 -37.84
CA THR A 630 -18.01 -17.51 -39.08
C THR A 630 -19.01 -18.67 -38.99
N SER A 631 -20.31 -18.35 -38.86
CA SER A 631 -21.40 -19.32 -39.02
C SER A 631 -21.45 -19.87 -40.46
N PRO A 632 -21.76 -21.17 -40.66
CA PRO A 632 -21.85 -21.76 -41.99
C PRO A 632 -23.12 -21.31 -42.72
N VAL A 633 -22.97 -20.72 -43.92
CA VAL A 633 -24.09 -20.39 -44.81
C VAL A 633 -24.60 -21.65 -45.49
N ASN A 634 -25.92 -21.77 -45.56
CA ASN A 634 -26.62 -22.97 -46.01
C ASN A 634 -26.83 -22.94 -47.54
N GLU A 635 -25.92 -23.52 -48.31
CA GLU A 635 -26.06 -23.60 -49.77
C GLU A 635 -27.10 -24.65 -50.20
N LYS A 636 -28.14 -24.22 -50.91
CA LYS A 636 -29.09 -25.09 -51.60
C LYS A 636 -28.56 -25.40 -53.02
N PRO A 637 -28.55 -26.67 -53.47
CA PRO A 637 -28.04 -27.01 -54.79
C PRO A 637 -29.00 -26.53 -55.89
N THR A 638 -28.47 -25.77 -56.85
CA THR A 638 -29.10 -25.49 -58.14
C THR A 638 -28.85 -26.65 -59.11
N ALA A 639 -29.91 -27.17 -59.74
CA ALA A 639 -29.81 -28.18 -60.80
C ALA A 639 -29.63 -27.51 -62.18
N GLY A 640 -28.84 -28.11 -63.07
CA GLY A 640 -28.56 -27.50 -64.38
C GLY A 640 -27.78 -28.38 -65.36
N GLN A 641 -28.46 -29.40 -65.91
CA GLN A 641 -28.10 -30.23 -67.08
C GLN A 641 -26.91 -31.21 -66.93
#